data_AF-A0A4P7UK45-F1
#
_entry.id   AF-A0A4P7UK45-F1
#
_cell.length_a   1.000
_cell.length_b   1.000
_cell.length_c   1.000
_cell.angle_alpha   90.00
_cell.angle_beta   90.00
_cell.angle_gamma   90.00
#
_symmetry.space_group_name_H-M   'P 1'
#
loop_
_entity.id
_entity.type
_entity.pdbx_description
1 polymer ?
#
loop_
_entity_poly.entity_id
_entity_poly.type
_entity_poly.pdbx_seq_one_letter_code
_entity_poly.pdbx_strand_id
1 'polypeptide(L)'
;MRLYRTLPQGNSLEFAAFFMNRSLASRMLMLGLPLLALVLLIIFAVTGSNIESILDRAIARNAQLQSQAMCLALEKILEETRNELLILAAGSMNQEDMLNRLRYRARAEGVRYREVAFESPVPESRYLLINTGNEVVNVPMQQALASASSPFHTGSGDMRLGYVSLAQPLETTYPMVPVNGGTRSITLQVLRFTTPVYDDAGRFIGHLMLSLDLRELRDIISEYSAPEAPIATTTPTDRIHTLFFDRYGWMLFQSEIPDANLLQKSLGTDVVRAGFTGDFGRPGFATAFRPAPDYVNYWDMVSDVHEGRSGQLPLYQQQTLWSNNQMRVERVSYAPITFRPMAEGDREVLGGLAVLDTSFTSTRTGLQLMGIYSSAFAGGLLLLGLSLWWLARQTGRSLNAVTEELERRNSIGDNTSLDLPQLPRELERLKLGINSLLERLHHSSELRRLRAAEDDALAQREPAPDLPHPEDLPTNGLIGTSPAMLALCDNVRKASQVLADVLVVGETGTGKELVSEAIHRLSARGAGPFITINCGALDENLLMDTLFGHVKGAFTEARAPRKGAFLTAQGGTLMLDEVGNAAPKVQQALLRALSTRRIRPLGSDEDVPFDTRIIAATNASLIDDSQKGSFREDLYYRLAVITINTPPLRDRKSDIPSLTVYFLSEALAAKARLKAEAGATAAAVPPTLPQISKGAMSKLMEYDWPGNVRELKNTLTRALTFCEGGILFAEDIQLGHAVQSQNEAPQSETPSAAGQESRNLQDAPCDQGFCSAAPAEDAANPDGLTGNLAAPEQPLAEARSLPGQSQDAPRQSGASAQPDESLNGHAAAEKLNRRIMNAWPAIAAAGSVSRQEYQMLAGKDISMRTAQYDLQLLVQQGLVRKEGRGPAQRYVVIGKGR
;
A
#
# COMPACT_ATOMS: atom_id res chain seq x y z
N MET A 1 15.67 9.75 38.39
CA MET A 1 14.45 10.02 39.20
C MET A 1 13.60 11.02 38.43
N ARG A 2 12.27 10.90 38.24
CA ARG A 2 11.26 9.88 38.56
C ARG A 2 10.45 9.61 37.29
N LEU A 3 10.27 8.36 36.85
CA LEU A 3 9.32 8.02 35.77
C LEU A 3 8.82 6.56 35.81
N TYR A 4 8.99 5.88 36.96
CA TYR A 4 8.39 4.58 37.25
C TYR A 4 7.53 4.71 38.52
N ARG A 5 6.22 4.86 38.35
CA ARG A 5 5.16 4.53 39.32
C ARG A 5 3.77 4.80 38.71
N THR A 6 3.31 3.86 37.89
CA THR A 6 2.05 3.11 38.05
C THR A 6 1.87 2.23 36.80
N LEU A 7 2.33 0.99 36.88
CA LEU A 7 1.73 -0.07 36.06
C LEU A 7 0.28 -0.20 36.53
N PRO A 8 -0.74 -0.08 35.66
CA PRO A 8 -2.09 -0.39 36.07
C PRO A 8 -2.16 -1.90 36.32
N GLN A 9 -2.53 -2.29 37.54
CA GLN A 9 -3.24 -3.56 37.76
C GLN A 9 -4.65 -3.38 37.19
N GLY A 10 -4.74 -3.31 35.86
CA GLY A 10 -5.98 -3.11 35.11
C GLY A 10 -6.39 -4.43 34.46
N ASN A 11 -7.70 -4.71 34.46
CA ASN A 11 -8.27 -5.91 33.87
C ASN A 11 -7.80 -6.12 32.41
N SER A 12 -7.71 -7.37 31.96
CA SER A 12 -7.45 -7.74 30.56
C SER A 12 -8.35 -7.00 29.55
N LEU A 13 -9.55 -6.60 30.00
CA LEU A 13 -10.51 -5.77 29.27
C LEU A 13 -10.01 -4.34 28.95
N GLU A 14 -9.26 -3.68 29.84
CA GLU A 14 -8.73 -2.33 29.57
C GLU A 14 -7.61 -2.36 28.52
N PHE A 15 -6.74 -3.37 28.60
CA PHE A 15 -5.71 -3.59 27.59
C PHE A 15 -6.33 -3.86 26.20
N ALA A 16 -7.38 -4.69 26.15
CA ALA A 16 -8.13 -4.93 24.91
C ALA A 16 -8.79 -3.64 24.38
N ALA A 17 -9.40 -2.82 25.24
CA ALA A 17 -10.02 -1.55 24.86
C ALA A 17 -9.02 -0.54 24.27
N PHE A 18 -7.80 -0.46 24.83
CA PHE A 18 -6.73 0.41 24.31
C PHE A 18 -6.34 0.07 22.86
N PHE A 19 -6.30 -1.22 22.51
CA PHE A 19 -6.07 -1.64 21.12
C PHE A 19 -7.32 -1.47 20.24
N MET A 20 -8.52 -1.71 20.77
CA MET A 20 -9.81 -1.60 20.04
C MET A 20 -10.10 -0.20 19.47
N ASN A 21 -9.58 0.87 20.06
CA ASN A 21 -9.81 2.24 19.59
C ASN A 21 -8.77 2.75 18.56
N ARG A 22 -7.82 1.91 18.13
CA ARG A 22 -6.80 2.26 17.13
C ARG A 22 -7.04 1.55 15.79
N SER A 23 -6.60 2.19 14.71
CA SER A 23 -6.68 1.62 13.36
C SER A 23 -5.96 0.27 13.28
N LEU A 24 -6.44 -0.63 12.41
CA LEU A 24 -5.89 -1.98 12.23
C LEU A 24 -4.38 -1.92 11.92
N ALA A 25 -3.97 -0.93 11.12
CA ALA A 25 -2.59 -0.53 10.88
C ALA A 25 -1.76 -0.31 12.15
N SER A 26 -2.28 0.50 13.09
CA SER A 26 -1.60 0.81 14.34
C SER A 26 -1.56 -0.39 15.29
N ARG A 27 -2.51 -1.34 15.21
CA ARG A 27 -2.48 -2.58 16.01
C ARG A 27 -1.40 -3.53 15.50
N MET A 28 -1.35 -3.77 14.20
CA MET A 28 -0.31 -4.63 13.60
C MET A 28 1.09 -4.08 13.85
N LEU A 29 1.29 -2.76 13.77
CA LEU A 29 2.57 -2.16 14.14
C LEU A 29 2.87 -2.24 15.65
N MET A 30 1.92 -1.96 16.56
CA MET A 30 2.20 -2.04 18.00
C MET A 30 2.37 -3.45 18.55
N LEU A 31 1.79 -4.47 17.91
CA LEU A 31 1.79 -5.85 18.43
C LEU A 31 2.76 -6.74 17.65
N GLY A 32 2.82 -6.60 16.32
CA GLY A 32 3.74 -7.35 15.46
C GLY A 32 5.18 -6.86 15.52
N LEU A 33 5.43 -5.54 15.51
CA LEU A 33 6.79 -4.99 15.53
C LEU A 33 7.59 -5.41 16.79
N PRO A 34 7.11 -5.27 18.04
CA PRO A 34 7.90 -5.66 19.20
C PRO A 34 8.07 -7.19 19.34
N LEU A 35 7.06 -7.99 18.97
CA LEU A 35 7.16 -9.44 19.01
C LEU A 35 8.23 -9.94 18.01
N LEU A 36 8.22 -9.41 16.79
CA LEU A 36 9.16 -9.83 15.77
C LEU A 36 10.55 -9.20 15.97
N ALA A 37 10.64 -7.99 16.53
CA ALA A 37 11.90 -7.41 17.01
C ALA A 37 12.52 -8.26 18.14
N LEU A 38 11.71 -8.81 19.04
CA LEU A 38 12.16 -9.74 20.09
C LEU A 38 12.67 -11.06 19.48
N VAL A 39 11.98 -11.64 18.49
CA VAL A 39 12.48 -12.80 17.74
C VAL A 39 13.81 -12.49 17.07
N LEU A 40 13.92 -11.33 16.39
CA LEU A 40 15.15 -10.91 15.72
C LEU A 40 16.29 -10.72 16.74
N LEU A 41 15.99 -10.17 17.92
CA LEU A 41 16.95 -9.96 19.02
C LEU A 41 17.41 -11.29 19.67
N ILE A 42 16.53 -12.29 19.76
CA ILE A 42 16.87 -13.62 20.25
C ILE A 42 17.79 -14.33 19.25
N ILE A 43 17.41 -14.37 17.96
CA ILE A 43 18.26 -14.92 16.88
C ILE A 43 19.63 -14.24 16.91
N PHE A 44 19.64 -12.92 17.02
CA PHE A 44 20.84 -12.10 17.09
C PHE A 44 21.75 -12.43 18.27
N ALA A 45 21.22 -12.50 19.49
CA ALA A 45 21.99 -12.80 20.68
C ALA A 45 22.56 -14.24 20.64
N VAL A 46 21.77 -15.20 20.15
CA VAL A 46 22.19 -16.61 19.99
C VAL A 46 23.24 -16.75 18.89
N THR A 47 23.07 -16.10 17.74
CA THR A 47 24.05 -16.16 16.64
C THR A 47 25.35 -15.45 17.02
N GLY A 48 25.27 -14.28 17.66
CA GLY A 48 26.44 -13.53 18.13
C GLY A 48 27.29 -14.33 19.13
N SER A 49 26.67 -14.83 20.21
CA SER A 49 27.35 -15.63 21.24
C SER A 49 27.94 -16.95 20.70
N ASN A 50 27.24 -17.63 19.78
CA ASN A 50 27.78 -18.82 19.12
C ASN A 50 29.01 -18.50 18.27
N ILE A 51 29.01 -17.38 17.54
CA ILE A 51 30.11 -17.00 16.66
C ILE A 51 31.31 -16.49 17.45
N GLU A 52 31.09 -15.74 18.53
CA GLU A 52 32.13 -15.38 19.50
C GLU A 52 32.78 -16.64 20.08
N SER A 53 31.97 -17.60 20.56
CA SER A 53 32.45 -18.89 21.07
C SER A 53 33.20 -19.75 20.04
N ILE A 54 32.82 -19.71 18.75
CA ILE A 54 33.52 -20.42 17.68
C ILE A 54 34.83 -19.72 17.34
N LEU A 55 34.83 -18.39 17.26
CA LEU A 55 36.00 -17.58 16.97
C LEU A 55 37.05 -17.71 18.06
N ASP A 56 36.66 -17.60 19.33
CA ASP A 56 37.55 -17.82 20.48
C ASP A 56 38.14 -19.22 20.46
N ARG A 57 37.36 -20.26 20.13
CA ARG A 57 37.88 -21.64 20.00
C ARG A 57 38.83 -21.82 18.81
N ALA A 58 38.61 -21.11 17.70
CA ALA A 58 39.51 -21.14 16.54
C ALA A 58 40.83 -20.41 16.84
N ILE A 59 40.75 -19.22 17.46
CA ILE A 59 41.88 -18.41 17.92
C ILE A 59 42.69 -19.18 19.00
N ALA A 60 41.99 -19.81 19.95
CA ALA A 60 42.54 -20.76 20.93
C ALA A 60 43.39 -21.83 20.24
N ARG A 61 42.78 -22.62 19.36
CA ARG A 61 43.46 -23.71 18.65
C ARG A 61 44.67 -23.24 17.85
N ASN A 62 44.57 -22.10 17.16
CA ASN A 62 45.67 -21.60 16.33
C ASN A 62 46.93 -21.23 17.14
N ALA A 63 46.80 -20.56 18.30
CA ALA A 63 47.98 -20.23 19.11
C ALA A 63 48.55 -21.47 19.83
N GLN A 64 47.72 -22.47 20.16
CA GLN A 64 48.22 -23.75 20.66
C GLN A 64 49.05 -24.47 19.57
N LEU A 65 48.57 -24.49 18.32
CA LEU A 65 49.32 -25.03 17.18
C LEU A 65 50.63 -24.27 16.93
N GLN A 66 50.63 -22.93 17.05
CA GLN A 66 51.84 -22.12 16.92
C GLN A 66 52.86 -22.45 18.03
N SER A 67 52.42 -22.54 19.29
CA SER A 67 53.27 -22.94 20.42
C SER A 67 53.84 -24.35 20.24
N GLN A 68 53.04 -25.32 19.78
CA GLN A 68 53.51 -26.67 19.48
C GLN A 68 54.49 -26.71 18.30
N ALA A 69 54.28 -25.90 17.25
CA ALA A 69 55.19 -25.80 16.10
C ALA A 69 56.53 -25.16 16.48
N MET A 70 56.51 -24.10 17.29
CA MET A 70 57.72 -23.51 17.87
C MET A 70 58.48 -24.54 18.73
N CYS A 71 57.78 -25.26 19.62
CA CYS A 71 58.41 -26.34 20.39
C CYS A 71 59.04 -27.38 19.47
N LEU A 72 58.33 -27.88 18.46
CA LEU A 72 58.86 -28.88 17.53
C LEU A 72 60.12 -28.39 16.78
N ALA A 73 60.18 -27.10 16.40
CA ALA A 73 61.37 -26.50 15.80
C ALA A 73 62.55 -26.46 16.79
N LEU A 74 62.30 -26.16 18.06
CA LEU A 74 63.30 -26.23 19.13
C LEU A 74 63.74 -27.67 19.41
N GLU A 75 62.82 -28.64 19.52
CA GLU A 75 63.17 -30.05 19.68
C GLU A 75 64.04 -30.57 18.54
N LYS A 76 63.76 -30.14 17.30
CA LYS A 76 64.54 -30.51 16.10
C LYS A 76 66.00 -30.03 16.19
N ILE A 77 66.27 -28.78 16.59
CA ILE A 77 67.65 -28.29 16.71
C ILE A 77 68.40 -28.93 17.91
N LEU A 78 67.68 -29.36 18.96
CA LEU A 78 68.25 -30.17 20.04
C LEU A 78 68.60 -31.59 19.56
N GLU A 79 67.72 -32.24 18.79
CA GLU A 79 67.99 -33.57 18.19
C GLU A 79 69.12 -33.50 17.13
N GLU A 80 69.17 -32.46 16.30
CA GLU A 80 70.28 -32.20 15.37
C GLU A 80 71.61 -32.05 16.12
N THR A 81 71.65 -31.22 17.18
CA THR A 81 72.85 -31.03 18.01
C THR A 81 73.31 -32.32 18.69
N ARG A 82 72.37 -33.13 19.18
CA ARG A 82 72.67 -34.46 19.73
C ARG A 82 73.33 -35.36 18.69
N ASN A 83 72.75 -35.43 17.49
CA ASN A 83 73.28 -36.25 16.41
C ASN A 83 74.68 -35.78 15.99
N GLU A 84 74.92 -34.46 15.95
CA GLU A 84 76.23 -33.90 15.61
C GLU A 84 77.29 -34.13 16.69
N LEU A 85 76.92 -34.11 17.97
CA LEU A 85 77.81 -34.57 19.05
C LEU A 85 78.19 -36.04 18.87
N LEU A 86 77.24 -36.91 18.53
CA LEU A 86 77.51 -38.34 18.30
C LEU A 86 78.41 -38.57 17.06
N ILE A 87 78.22 -37.79 15.99
CA ILE A 87 79.11 -37.80 14.82
C ILE A 87 80.53 -37.31 15.18
N LEU A 88 80.66 -36.31 16.07
CA LEU A 88 81.96 -35.87 16.57
C LEU A 88 82.62 -36.94 17.44
N ALA A 89 81.85 -37.59 18.32
CA ALA A 89 82.28 -38.67 19.22
C ALA A 89 82.75 -39.93 18.49
N ALA A 90 82.18 -40.24 17.31
CA ALA A 90 82.57 -41.37 16.48
C ALA A 90 83.91 -41.18 15.70
N GLY A 91 84.56 -40.01 15.83
CA GLY A 91 85.85 -39.73 15.18
C GLY A 91 87.00 -39.52 16.16
N SER A 92 88.19 -39.18 15.65
CA SER A 92 89.39 -38.97 16.46
C SER A 92 89.20 -37.92 17.57
N MET A 93 89.48 -38.31 18.83
CA MET A 93 89.55 -37.40 19.99
C MET A 93 90.87 -36.64 20.09
N ASN A 94 91.76 -36.70 19.08
CA ASN A 94 92.94 -35.86 19.04
C ASN A 94 92.54 -34.38 18.88
N GLN A 95 93.14 -33.48 19.67
CA GLN A 95 92.85 -32.05 19.66
C GLN A 95 92.99 -31.43 18.26
N GLU A 96 94.02 -31.80 17.48
CA GLU A 96 94.24 -31.24 16.15
C GLU A 96 93.17 -31.68 15.13
N ASP A 97 92.79 -32.97 15.17
CA ASP A 97 91.72 -33.51 14.34
C ASP A 97 90.37 -32.88 14.69
N MET A 98 90.08 -32.77 15.99
CA MET A 98 88.86 -32.11 16.48
C MET A 98 88.81 -30.63 16.09
N LEU A 99 89.94 -29.92 16.19
CA LEU A 99 90.07 -28.52 15.77
C LEU A 99 89.81 -28.35 14.27
N ASN A 100 90.32 -29.25 13.43
CA ASN A 100 90.07 -29.22 11.99
C ASN A 100 88.60 -29.52 11.65
N ARG A 101 87.99 -30.51 12.31
CA ARG A 101 86.55 -30.82 12.17
C ARG A 101 85.67 -29.64 12.61
N LEU A 102 85.98 -29.01 13.75
CA LEU A 102 85.23 -27.86 14.26
C LEU A 102 85.42 -26.61 13.39
N ARG A 103 86.61 -26.38 12.81
CA ARG A 103 86.85 -25.31 11.82
C ARG A 103 86.06 -25.51 10.54
N TYR A 104 85.88 -26.75 10.08
CA TYR A 104 85.02 -27.04 8.93
C TYR A 104 83.55 -26.69 9.24
N ARG A 105 83.04 -27.14 10.39
CA ARG A 105 81.68 -26.82 10.86
C ARG A 105 81.45 -25.31 11.04
N ALA A 106 82.36 -24.60 11.71
CA ALA A 106 82.25 -23.16 11.92
C ALA A 106 82.16 -22.34 10.61
N ARG A 107 82.65 -22.87 9.48
CA ARG A 107 82.48 -22.24 8.16
C ARG A 107 81.11 -22.50 7.52
N ALA A 108 80.45 -23.60 7.86
CA ALA A 108 79.14 -23.99 7.33
C ALA A 108 77.97 -23.52 8.21
N GLU A 109 78.15 -23.58 9.54
CA GLU A 109 77.12 -23.37 10.57
C GLU A 109 77.38 -22.11 11.41
N GLY A 110 78.42 -21.33 11.06
CA GLY A 110 78.76 -20.07 11.72
C GLY A 110 79.10 -20.26 13.20
N VAL A 111 78.31 -19.61 14.07
CA VAL A 111 78.50 -19.61 15.53
C VAL A 111 77.59 -20.57 16.29
N ARG A 112 76.74 -21.35 15.61
CA ARG A 112 75.80 -22.31 16.21
C ARG A 112 76.42 -23.16 17.31
N TYR A 113 77.59 -23.72 17.04
CA TYR A 113 78.38 -24.47 18.01
C TYR A 113 79.53 -23.60 18.52
N ARG A 114 79.47 -23.23 19.81
CA ARG A 114 80.38 -22.25 20.45
C ARG A 114 81.55 -22.88 21.18
N GLU A 115 81.36 -24.06 21.76
CA GLU A 115 82.32 -24.70 22.66
C GLU A 115 82.31 -26.22 22.41
N VAL A 116 83.49 -26.81 22.27
CA VAL A 116 83.73 -28.26 22.26
C VAL A 116 84.81 -28.57 23.29
N ALA A 117 84.53 -29.48 24.21
CA ALA A 117 85.47 -29.89 25.25
C ALA A 117 85.58 -31.41 25.28
N PHE A 118 86.79 -31.94 25.49
CA PHE A 118 86.99 -33.36 25.76
C PHE A 118 87.63 -33.53 27.14
N GLU A 119 86.91 -34.20 28.02
CA GLU A 119 87.36 -34.51 29.37
C GLU A 119 87.79 -35.97 29.46
N SER A 120 89.11 -36.21 29.38
CA SER A 120 89.70 -37.52 29.61
C SER A 120 90.15 -37.72 31.06
N PRO A 121 90.13 -38.96 31.59
CA PRO A 121 90.87 -39.32 32.80
C PRO A 121 92.37 -38.98 32.71
N VAL A 122 92.94 -38.97 31.50
CA VAL A 122 94.32 -38.56 31.23
C VAL A 122 94.39 -37.02 31.10
N PRO A 123 95.08 -36.29 31.99
CA PRO A 123 95.08 -34.82 31.97
C PRO A 123 95.63 -34.20 30.69
N GLU A 124 96.64 -34.84 30.07
CA GLU A 124 97.29 -34.37 28.83
C GLU A 124 96.37 -34.44 27.61
N SER A 125 95.35 -35.30 27.63
CA SER A 125 94.37 -35.46 26.54
C SER A 125 93.20 -34.49 26.65
N ARG A 126 93.14 -33.64 27.67
CA ARG A 126 92.05 -32.67 27.88
C ARG A 126 92.27 -31.41 27.07
N TYR A 127 91.21 -30.93 26.40
CA TYR A 127 91.24 -29.68 25.66
C TYR A 127 89.87 -29.01 25.62
N LEU A 128 89.88 -27.69 25.40
CA LEU A 128 88.70 -26.85 25.25
C LEU A 128 88.87 -25.98 24.01
N LEU A 129 88.03 -26.19 23.01
CA LEU A 129 88.00 -25.41 21.77
C LEU A 129 86.79 -24.46 21.80
N ILE A 130 87.03 -23.17 21.54
CA ILE A 130 85.97 -22.16 21.44
C ILE A 130 85.92 -21.61 20.03
N ASN A 131 84.73 -21.64 19.44
CA ASN A 131 84.42 -20.95 18.20
C ASN A 131 84.04 -19.50 18.52
N THR A 132 84.91 -18.56 18.16
CA THR A 132 84.68 -17.12 18.39
C THR A 132 83.70 -16.52 17.38
N GLY A 133 83.52 -17.16 16.22
CA GLY A 133 82.81 -16.67 15.03
C GLY A 133 83.73 -16.25 13.89
N ASN A 134 84.95 -15.80 14.19
CA ASN A 134 85.98 -15.52 13.19
C ASN A 134 87.00 -16.67 13.09
N GLU A 135 87.35 -17.27 14.24
CA GLU A 135 88.27 -18.39 14.35
C GLU A 135 87.88 -19.34 15.49
N VAL A 136 88.33 -20.60 15.37
CA VAL A 136 88.25 -21.59 16.44
C VAL A 136 89.61 -21.62 17.15
N VAL A 137 89.60 -21.32 18.45
CA VAL A 137 90.79 -21.19 19.30
C VAL A 137 90.84 -22.27 20.37
N ASN A 138 92.04 -22.72 20.72
CA ASN A 138 92.26 -23.58 21.88
C ASN A 138 92.42 -22.73 23.14
N VAL A 139 91.65 -23.03 24.19
CA VAL A 139 91.72 -22.37 25.48
C VAL A 139 92.75 -23.10 26.35
N PRO A 140 93.80 -22.43 26.83
CA PRO A 140 94.74 -23.02 27.78
C PRO A 140 94.02 -23.58 29.01
N MET A 141 94.33 -24.82 29.41
CA MET A 141 93.58 -25.52 30.47
C MET A 141 93.54 -24.76 31.81
N GLN A 142 94.57 -23.97 32.14
CA GLN A 142 94.56 -23.09 33.31
C GLN A 142 93.44 -22.03 33.25
N GLN A 143 93.16 -21.47 32.08
CA GLN A 143 92.07 -20.51 31.86
C GLN A 143 90.71 -21.22 31.80
N ALA A 144 90.66 -22.40 31.19
CA ALA A 144 89.46 -23.23 31.14
C ALA A 144 88.97 -23.62 32.54
N LEU A 145 89.88 -24.03 33.43
CA LEU A 145 89.58 -24.42 34.82
C LEU A 145 89.30 -23.22 35.74
N ALA A 146 89.74 -22.01 35.38
CA ALA A 146 89.49 -20.79 36.17
C ALA A 146 88.03 -20.31 36.10
N SER A 147 87.24 -20.72 35.09
CA SER A 147 85.80 -20.44 35.05
C SER A 147 85.06 -21.33 36.04
N ALA A 148 84.20 -20.75 36.87
CA ALA A 148 83.31 -21.52 37.76
C ALA A 148 82.35 -22.43 36.99
N SER A 149 81.95 -22.01 35.78
CA SER A 149 81.12 -22.79 34.84
C SER A 149 81.97 -23.61 33.85
N SER A 150 83.18 -24.04 34.21
CA SER A 150 84.02 -24.88 33.34
C SER A 150 83.35 -26.21 32.99
N PRO A 151 83.50 -26.74 31.76
CA PRO A 151 83.04 -28.09 31.44
C PRO A 151 83.65 -29.13 32.39
N PHE A 152 84.93 -28.97 32.74
CA PHE A 152 85.71 -29.89 33.58
C PHE A 152 85.41 -29.85 35.08
N HIS A 153 84.49 -28.99 35.53
CA HIS A 153 83.96 -29.01 36.91
C HIS A 153 82.64 -29.78 37.01
N THR A 154 82.06 -30.18 35.87
CA THR A 154 80.78 -30.90 35.82
C THR A 154 81.04 -32.38 36.06
N GLY A 155 80.33 -32.99 37.02
CA GLY A 155 80.56 -34.39 37.39
C GLY A 155 80.23 -35.38 36.26
N SER A 156 80.78 -36.59 36.37
CA SER A 156 80.66 -37.69 35.40
C SER A 156 79.25 -37.86 34.87
N GLY A 157 79.10 -37.80 33.55
CA GLY A 157 77.82 -38.01 32.87
C GLY A 157 77.38 -39.47 32.88
N ASP A 158 76.23 -39.75 32.29
CA ASP A 158 75.80 -41.13 32.05
C ASP A 158 76.85 -41.86 31.19
N MET A 159 77.12 -43.13 31.50
CA MET A 159 78.10 -43.96 30.80
C MET A 159 77.47 -44.82 29.70
N ARG A 160 76.15 -44.80 29.50
CA ARG A 160 75.51 -45.55 28.41
C ARG A 160 76.01 -45.06 27.05
N LEU A 161 76.53 -45.99 26.23
CA LEU A 161 77.01 -45.69 24.88
C LEU A 161 75.90 -45.07 24.03
N GLY A 162 76.17 -43.92 23.42
CA GLY A 162 75.19 -43.16 22.63
C GLY A 162 74.17 -42.38 23.46
N TYR A 163 74.29 -42.36 24.79
CA TYR A 163 73.51 -41.45 25.64
C TYR A 163 74.08 -40.05 25.58
N VAL A 164 73.22 -39.06 25.40
CA VAL A 164 73.59 -37.66 25.47
C VAL A 164 72.90 -37.00 26.66
N SER A 165 73.68 -36.65 27.68
CA SER A 165 73.22 -35.84 28.80
C SER A 165 73.10 -34.37 28.39
N LEU A 166 71.98 -33.74 28.71
CA LEU A 166 71.72 -32.32 28.43
C LEU A 166 71.81 -31.50 29.72
N ALA A 167 72.75 -30.55 29.77
CA ALA A 167 72.89 -29.64 30.91
C ALA A 167 71.74 -28.61 30.93
N GLN A 168 71.55 -27.95 32.07
CA GLN A 168 70.72 -26.74 32.09
C GLN A 168 71.42 -25.61 31.32
N PRO A 169 70.67 -24.72 30.62
CA PRO A 169 71.20 -23.52 29.99
C PRO A 169 72.10 -22.73 30.95
N LEU A 170 73.30 -22.36 30.53
CA LEU A 170 74.26 -21.67 31.38
C LEU A 170 75.04 -20.56 30.66
N GLU A 171 75.61 -19.67 31.46
CA GLU A 171 76.52 -18.62 31.10
C GLU A 171 77.90 -18.94 31.68
N THR A 172 78.93 -18.93 30.83
CA THR A 172 80.33 -19.14 31.20
C THR A 172 81.17 -18.01 30.65
N THR A 173 82.16 -17.55 31.41
CA THR A 173 83.12 -16.53 30.95
C THR A 173 84.53 -17.08 31.09
N TYR A 174 85.24 -17.18 29.97
CA TYR A 174 86.63 -17.60 29.92
C TYR A 174 87.56 -16.38 29.86
N PRO A 175 88.35 -16.13 30.92
CA PRO A 175 89.25 -14.97 30.96
C PRO A 175 90.53 -15.22 30.15
N MET A 176 91.05 -14.16 29.53
CA MET A 176 92.37 -14.11 28.88
C MET A 176 92.61 -15.08 27.71
N VAL A 177 91.55 -15.54 27.03
CA VAL A 177 91.65 -16.45 25.88
C VAL A 177 92.48 -15.79 24.75
N PRO A 178 93.48 -16.50 24.17
CA PRO A 178 94.25 -15.99 23.05
C PRO A 178 93.41 -16.00 21.75
N VAL A 179 93.18 -14.82 21.19
CA VAL A 179 92.37 -14.58 19.97
C VAL A 179 93.06 -13.51 19.13
N ASN A 180 93.31 -13.77 17.84
CA ASN A 180 93.94 -12.85 16.89
C ASN A 180 95.23 -12.16 17.42
N GLY A 181 96.07 -12.89 18.15
CA GLY A 181 97.34 -12.38 18.70
C GLY A 181 97.24 -11.51 19.96
N GLY A 182 96.04 -11.34 20.55
CA GLY A 182 95.84 -10.71 21.85
C GLY A 182 95.04 -11.60 22.80
N THR A 183 94.89 -11.18 24.07
CA THR A 183 94.06 -11.88 25.06
C THR A 183 92.72 -11.17 25.24
N ARG A 184 91.61 -11.92 25.27
CA ARG A 184 90.26 -11.38 25.49
C ARG A 184 89.45 -12.28 26.43
N SER A 185 88.53 -11.68 27.18
CA SER A 185 87.52 -12.45 27.91
C SER A 185 86.41 -12.85 26.95
N ILE A 186 85.99 -14.12 26.95
CA ILE A 186 84.90 -14.62 26.10
C ILE A 186 83.75 -15.11 26.98
N THR A 187 82.62 -14.41 26.92
CA THR A 187 81.37 -14.84 27.55
C THR A 187 80.51 -15.62 26.55
N LEU A 188 79.99 -16.76 26.97
CA LEU A 188 79.17 -17.68 26.19
C LEU A 188 77.88 -17.99 26.96
N GLN A 189 76.73 -17.87 26.29
CA GLN A 189 75.43 -18.33 26.79
C GLN A 189 75.05 -19.57 25.99
N VAL A 190 75.18 -20.75 26.61
CA VAL A 190 75.20 -22.04 25.89
C VAL A 190 74.38 -23.12 26.59
N LEU A 191 73.95 -24.09 25.77
CA LEU A 191 73.35 -25.35 26.19
C LEU A 191 74.32 -26.49 25.87
N ARG A 192 74.80 -27.19 26.91
CA ARG A 192 75.83 -28.23 26.80
C ARG A 192 75.23 -29.63 26.67
N PHE A 193 75.67 -30.35 25.66
CA PHE A 193 75.38 -31.74 25.39
C PHE A 193 76.65 -32.55 25.67
N THR A 194 76.56 -33.64 26.44
CA THR A 194 77.71 -34.45 26.83
C THR A 194 77.44 -35.93 26.55
N THR A 195 78.40 -36.63 25.94
CA THR A 195 78.31 -38.08 25.65
C THR A 195 79.58 -38.79 26.15
N PRO A 196 79.50 -40.01 26.69
CA PRO A 196 80.69 -40.83 26.95
C PRO A 196 81.30 -41.30 25.63
N VAL A 197 82.63 -41.30 25.55
CA VAL A 197 83.41 -41.78 24.40
C VAL A 197 84.23 -42.99 24.80
N TYR A 198 84.31 -43.94 23.88
CA TYR A 198 84.97 -45.23 24.03
C TYR A 198 86.03 -45.40 22.94
N ASP A 199 87.12 -46.12 23.23
CA ASP A 199 88.06 -46.56 22.20
C ASP A 199 87.53 -47.76 21.40
N ASP A 200 88.25 -48.15 20.34
CA ASP A 200 87.90 -49.31 19.49
C ASP A 200 87.84 -50.64 20.27
N ALA A 201 88.40 -50.70 21.48
CA ALA A 201 88.35 -51.85 22.38
C ALA A 201 87.21 -51.76 23.42
N GLY A 202 86.32 -50.76 23.30
CA GLY A 202 85.18 -50.56 24.19
C GLY A 202 85.54 -50.03 25.58
N ARG A 203 86.74 -49.46 25.77
CA ARG A 203 87.17 -48.84 27.04
C ARG A 203 86.82 -47.36 27.05
N PHE A 204 86.28 -46.87 28.16
CA PHE A 204 85.95 -45.46 28.33
C PHE A 204 87.23 -44.60 28.32
N ILE A 205 87.28 -43.60 27.42
CA ILE A 205 88.43 -42.70 27.27
C ILE A 205 88.16 -41.26 27.71
N GLY A 206 86.90 -40.90 27.93
CA GLY A 206 86.49 -39.58 28.39
C GLY A 206 85.06 -39.21 27.99
N HIS A 207 84.63 -38.02 28.40
CA HIS A 207 83.39 -37.41 27.92
C HIS A 207 83.69 -36.36 26.84
N LEU A 208 82.94 -36.40 25.74
CA LEU A 208 82.93 -35.32 24.74
C LEU A 208 81.72 -34.43 24.99
N MET A 209 81.95 -33.12 24.95
CA MET A 209 80.94 -32.09 25.11
C MET A 209 80.86 -31.20 23.86
N LEU A 210 79.64 -30.87 23.44
CA LEU A 210 79.31 -29.91 22.39
C LEU A 210 78.30 -28.90 22.94
N SER A 211 78.53 -27.62 22.68
CA SER A 211 77.73 -26.54 23.26
C SER A 211 77.06 -25.70 22.18
N LEU A 212 75.73 -25.72 22.17
CA LEU A 212 74.86 -24.94 21.30
C LEU A 212 74.74 -23.50 21.84
N ASP A 213 74.84 -22.49 20.98
CA ASP A 213 74.52 -21.10 21.33
C ASP A 213 73.02 -20.96 21.61
N LEU A 214 72.66 -20.45 22.80
CA LEU A 214 71.26 -20.25 23.16
C LEU A 214 70.57 -19.18 22.28
N ARG A 215 71.33 -18.34 21.58
CA ARG A 215 70.79 -17.40 20.58
C ARG A 215 70.14 -18.12 19.39
N GLU A 216 70.58 -19.33 19.01
CA GLU A 216 69.90 -20.11 17.97
C GLU A 216 68.46 -20.46 18.38
N LEU A 217 68.25 -20.84 19.65
CA LEU A 217 66.92 -21.13 20.19
C LEU A 217 66.05 -19.87 20.25
N ARG A 218 66.64 -18.73 20.65
CA ARG A 218 65.98 -17.42 20.63
C ARG A 218 65.58 -17.02 19.20
N ASP A 219 66.47 -17.20 18.23
CA ASP A 219 66.25 -16.73 16.86
C ASP A 219 65.15 -17.55 16.18
N ILE A 220 65.07 -18.86 16.44
CA ILE A 220 63.93 -19.71 16.03
C ILE A 220 62.60 -19.17 16.57
N ILE A 221 62.49 -18.89 17.88
CA ILE A 221 61.22 -18.37 18.44
C ILE A 221 60.91 -16.93 17.99
N SER A 222 61.93 -16.18 17.58
CA SER A 222 61.79 -14.83 17.03
C SER A 222 61.28 -14.87 15.59
N GLU A 223 61.78 -15.79 14.76
CA GLU A 223 61.29 -16.05 13.39
C GLU A 223 59.81 -16.49 13.40
N TYR A 224 59.42 -17.40 14.31
CA TYR A 224 58.02 -17.81 14.46
C TYR A 224 57.10 -16.75 15.10
N SER A 225 57.68 -15.67 15.64
CA SER A 225 56.95 -14.50 16.13
C SER A 225 56.92 -13.34 15.10
N ALA A 226 57.57 -13.52 13.95
CA ALA A 226 57.66 -12.52 12.89
C ALA A 226 56.33 -12.33 12.13
N PRO A 227 56.08 -11.16 11.52
CA PRO A 227 54.95 -10.96 10.60
C PRO A 227 55.01 -11.88 9.35
N GLU A 228 56.20 -12.32 8.96
CA GLU A 228 56.45 -13.21 7.81
C GLU A 228 56.64 -14.68 8.24
N ALA A 229 56.29 -15.04 9.48
CA ALA A 229 56.47 -16.38 10.02
C ALA A 229 55.84 -17.49 9.13
N PRO A 230 56.39 -18.72 9.11
CA PRO A 230 55.82 -19.85 8.35
C PRO A 230 54.35 -20.19 8.69
N ILE A 231 53.87 -19.73 9.85
CA ILE A 231 52.50 -19.88 10.34
C ILE A 231 51.92 -18.49 10.71
N ALA A 232 52.21 -17.47 9.89
CA ALA A 232 51.74 -16.11 10.13
C ALA A 232 50.22 -15.98 10.02
N THR A 233 49.59 -15.38 11.03
CA THR A 233 48.25 -14.80 10.92
C THR A 233 48.36 -13.44 10.23
N THR A 234 47.40 -13.09 9.37
CA THR A 234 47.47 -12.00 8.38
C THR A 234 47.47 -10.55 8.95
N THR A 235 47.75 -10.37 10.25
CA THR A 235 47.76 -9.06 10.92
C THR A 235 49.20 -8.53 11.10
N PRO A 236 49.60 -7.47 10.39
CA PRO A 236 50.94 -6.89 10.54
C PRO A 236 51.02 -6.00 11.79
N THR A 237 51.65 -6.47 12.87
CA THR A 237 52.35 -5.66 13.91
C THR A 237 52.99 -6.59 14.95
N ASP A 238 54.14 -6.19 15.51
CA ASP A 238 54.87 -6.86 16.61
C ASP A 238 53.98 -7.12 17.84
N ARG A 239 53.37 -8.30 17.96
CA ARG A 239 52.38 -8.59 19.01
C ARG A 239 52.37 -10.01 19.58
N ILE A 240 53.32 -10.84 19.20
CA ILE A 240 53.52 -12.16 19.81
C ILE A 240 54.87 -12.10 20.53
N HIS A 241 54.85 -12.23 21.85
CA HIS A 241 56.05 -12.40 22.64
C HIS A 241 56.12 -13.84 23.12
N THR A 242 57.23 -14.50 22.87
CA THR A 242 57.46 -15.87 23.29
C THR A 242 58.52 -15.91 24.39
N LEU A 243 58.32 -16.74 25.40
CA LEU A 243 59.17 -16.91 26.58
C LEU A 243 59.67 -18.34 26.66
N PHE A 244 60.99 -18.51 26.78
CA PHE A 244 61.59 -19.76 27.20
C PHE A 244 61.83 -19.75 28.72
N PHE A 245 61.37 -20.79 29.41
CA PHE A 245 61.64 -20.98 30.84
C PHE A 245 62.13 -22.40 31.15
N ASP A 246 62.96 -22.55 32.19
CA ASP A 246 63.49 -23.85 32.61
C ASP A 246 62.50 -24.66 33.48
N ARG A 247 62.82 -25.94 33.72
CA ARG A 247 62.03 -26.84 34.58
C ARG A 247 61.85 -26.39 36.04
N TYR A 248 62.51 -25.32 36.48
CA TYR A 248 62.41 -24.74 37.83
C TYR A 248 61.68 -23.39 37.83
N GLY A 249 61.14 -22.96 36.68
CA GLY A 249 60.41 -21.72 36.50
C GLY A 249 61.29 -20.48 36.31
N TRP A 250 62.58 -20.61 35.99
CA TRP A 250 63.39 -19.45 35.58
C TRP A 250 63.08 -19.08 34.14
N MET A 251 62.59 -17.86 33.92
CA MET A 251 62.59 -17.18 32.63
C MET A 251 64.04 -16.98 32.18
N LEU A 252 64.42 -17.51 31.01
CA LEU A 252 65.81 -17.43 30.52
C LEU A 252 66.00 -16.40 29.40
N PHE A 253 65.11 -16.43 28.41
CA PHE A 253 65.10 -15.49 27.30
C PHE A 253 63.71 -15.36 26.67
N GLN A 254 63.48 -14.24 26.01
CA GLN A 254 62.28 -13.95 25.22
C GLN A 254 62.59 -13.94 23.71
N SER A 255 61.56 -14.00 22.87
CA SER A 255 61.66 -13.70 21.43
C SER A 255 61.91 -12.21 21.21
N GLU A 256 62.77 -11.89 20.26
CA GLU A 256 63.11 -10.53 19.86
C GLU A 256 62.44 -10.14 18.54
N ILE A 257 62.34 -8.83 18.27
CA ILE A 257 61.88 -8.34 16.97
C ILE A 257 62.94 -8.72 15.93
N PRO A 258 62.59 -9.41 14.82
CA PRO A 258 63.50 -9.85 13.78
C PRO A 258 63.88 -8.68 12.84
N ASP A 259 64.65 -7.74 13.38
CA ASP A 259 65.28 -6.66 12.64
C ASP A 259 66.68 -7.05 12.13
N ALA A 260 67.29 -6.18 11.32
CA ALA A 260 68.64 -6.40 10.78
C ALA A 260 69.74 -6.55 11.85
N ASN A 261 69.43 -6.28 13.13
CA ASN A 261 70.36 -6.38 14.26
C ASN A 261 70.07 -7.60 15.16
N LEU A 262 69.10 -8.48 14.85
CA LEU A 262 68.73 -9.64 15.67
C LEU A 262 69.93 -10.48 16.13
N LEU A 263 70.87 -10.77 15.21
CA LEU A 263 72.10 -11.52 15.47
C LEU A 263 73.05 -10.85 16.47
N GLN A 264 72.93 -9.53 16.66
CA GLN A 264 73.74 -8.73 17.59
C GLN A 264 73.08 -8.51 18.96
N LYS A 265 71.76 -8.72 19.08
CA LYS A 265 71.05 -8.63 20.37
C LYS A 265 71.57 -9.72 21.33
N SER A 266 71.61 -9.43 22.62
CA SER A 266 71.87 -10.42 23.66
C SER A 266 70.61 -11.22 24.01
N LEU A 267 70.72 -12.22 24.87
CA LEU A 267 69.55 -12.79 25.55
C LEU A 267 69.06 -11.83 26.63
N GLY A 268 67.75 -11.75 26.83
CA GLY A 268 67.11 -10.91 27.83
C GLY A 268 65.67 -11.34 28.09
N THR A 269 65.08 -10.83 29.18
CA THR A 269 63.71 -11.16 29.62
C THR A 269 62.88 -9.90 29.92
N ASP A 270 63.38 -8.71 29.56
CA ASP A 270 62.90 -7.41 30.01
C ASP A 270 61.43 -7.10 29.69
N VAL A 271 60.96 -7.57 28.54
CA VAL A 271 59.61 -7.28 28.05
C VAL A 271 58.60 -8.24 28.70
N VAL A 272 58.95 -9.53 28.83
CA VAL A 272 58.06 -10.54 29.44
C VAL A 272 58.06 -10.51 30.97
N ARG A 273 59.17 -10.09 31.61
CA ARG A 273 59.24 -9.94 33.09
C ARG A 273 58.56 -8.66 33.61
N ALA A 274 58.16 -7.74 32.72
CA ALA A 274 57.58 -6.46 33.13
C ALA A 274 56.30 -6.66 33.97
N GLY A 275 56.34 -6.20 35.23
CA GLY A 275 55.24 -6.35 36.20
C GLY A 275 55.39 -7.52 37.18
N PHE A 276 56.39 -8.40 37.00
CA PHE A 276 56.71 -9.44 37.97
C PHE A 276 57.72 -8.96 39.02
N THR A 277 57.51 -9.38 40.27
CA THR A 277 58.52 -9.37 41.34
C THR A 277 59.17 -10.76 41.45
N GLY A 278 60.36 -10.84 42.03
CA GLY A 278 61.06 -12.12 42.20
C GLY A 278 62.57 -12.00 42.13
N ASP A 279 63.23 -13.14 41.99
CA ASP A 279 64.69 -13.25 42.04
C ASP A 279 65.29 -13.00 40.64
N PHE A 280 66.41 -12.26 40.60
CA PHE A 280 67.16 -12.00 39.37
C PHE A 280 68.56 -12.61 39.43
N GLY A 281 68.96 -13.26 38.35
CA GLY A 281 70.20 -14.02 38.22
C GLY A 281 70.11 -15.40 38.87
N ARG A 282 70.22 -16.45 38.05
CA ARG A 282 70.48 -17.81 38.54
C ARG A 282 72.00 -17.99 38.68
N PRO A 283 72.51 -18.75 39.66
CA PRO A 283 73.91 -19.18 39.63
C PRO A 283 74.26 -19.83 38.29
N GLY A 284 75.25 -19.26 37.60
CA GLY A 284 75.63 -19.67 36.24
C GLY A 284 74.67 -19.24 35.12
N PHE A 285 73.77 -18.27 35.31
CA PHE A 285 73.03 -17.59 34.22
C PHE A 285 72.50 -16.21 34.69
N ALA A 286 73.20 -15.13 34.35
CA ALA A 286 72.99 -13.83 35.00
C ALA A 286 71.69 -13.13 34.57
N THR A 287 71.21 -13.38 33.36
CA THR A 287 70.00 -12.75 32.79
C THR A 287 68.68 -13.47 33.13
N ALA A 288 68.74 -14.59 33.86
CA ALA A 288 67.56 -15.34 34.25
C ALA A 288 66.74 -14.60 35.31
N PHE A 289 65.43 -14.77 35.28
CA PHE A 289 64.50 -14.19 36.25
C PHE A 289 63.49 -15.23 36.74
N ARG A 290 63.24 -15.29 38.04
CA ARG A 290 62.29 -16.23 38.65
C ARG A 290 61.16 -15.44 39.32
N PRO A 291 59.92 -15.52 38.81
CA PRO A 291 58.74 -14.96 39.45
C PRO A 291 58.59 -15.39 40.92
N ALA A 292 58.06 -14.50 41.76
CA ALA A 292 57.65 -14.82 43.11
C ALA A 292 56.61 -15.98 43.15
N PRO A 293 56.53 -16.76 44.24
CA PRO A 293 55.54 -17.84 44.39
C PRO A 293 54.07 -17.39 44.29
N ASP A 294 53.79 -16.12 44.60
CA ASP A 294 52.42 -15.55 44.60
C ASP A 294 51.75 -15.55 43.21
N TYR A 295 52.53 -15.75 42.14
CA TYR A 295 52.05 -15.76 40.77
C TYR A 295 51.52 -17.13 40.34
N VAL A 296 50.43 -17.57 40.98
CA VAL A 296 49.81 -18.90 40.83
C VAL A 296 49.69 -19.33 39.36
N ASN A 297 49.08 -18.52 38.48
CA ASN A 297 48.91 -18.87 37.06
C ASN A 297 50.23 -19.16 36.32
N TYR A 298 51.35 -18.53 36.71
CA TYR A 298 52.67 -18.84 36.15
C TYR A 298 53.17 -20.19 36.65
N TRP A 299 53.01 -20.46 37.95
CA TRP A 299 53.45 -21.72 38.57
C TRP A 299 52.59 -22.92 38.16
N ASP A 300 51.29 -22.74 37.92
CA ASP A 300 50.40 -23.74 37.33
C ASP A 300 50.88 -24.14 35.92
N MET A 301 51.20 -23.15 35.08
CA MET A 301 51.79 -23.36 33.75
C MET A 301 53.14 -24.11 33.83
N VAL A 302 54.01 -23.74 34.78
CA VAL A 302 55.30 -24.42 35.00
C VAL A 302 55.08 -25.88 35.45
N SER A 303 54.09 -26.14 36.31
CA SER A 303 53.73 -27.49 36.75
C SER A 303 53.19 -28.34 35.60
N ASP A 304 52.25 -27.81 34.81
CA ASP A 304 51.73 -28.51 33.63
C ASP A 304 52.83 -28.87 32.65
N VAL A 305 53.74 -27.93 32.35
CA VAL A 305 54.90 -28.19 31.49
C VAL A 305 55.81 -29.26 32.07
N HIS A 306 56.08 -29.22 33.38
CA HIS A 306 56.89 -30.24 34.06
C HIS A 306 56.29 -31.65 33.93
N GLU A 307 54.95 -31.75 33.97
CA GLU A 307 54.19 -32.98 33.73
C GLU A 307 53.98 -33.31 32.24
N GLY A 308 54.64 -32.58 31.32
CA GLY A 308 54.58 -32.83 29.87
C GLY A 308 53.27 -32.39 29.20
N ARG A 309 52.45 -31.54 29.83
CA ARG A 309 51.19 -31.03 29.27
C ARG A 309 51.39 -29.70 28.54
N SER A 310 50.75 -29.57 27.37
CA SER A 310 50.52 -28.28 26.71
C SER A 310 49.12 -27.77 27.03
N GLY A 311 48.96 -26.46 27.23
CA GLY A 311 47.68 -25.86 27.61
C GLY A 311 47.56 -24.37 27.28
N GLN A 312 46.55 -23.73 27.86
CA GLN A 312 46.31 -22.30 27.75
C GLN A 312 45.84 -21.75 29.10
N LEU A 313 46.35 -20.59 29.49
CA LEU A 313 45.92 -19.94 30.73
C LEU A 313 44.58 -19.20 30.53
N PRO A 314 43.57 -19.47 31.36
CA PRO A 314 42.25 -18.86 31.25
C PRO A 314 42.26 -17.39 31.72
N LEU A 315 42.40 -16.44 30.78
CA LEU A 315 42.48 -15.01 31.08
C LEU A 315 41.09 -14.35 31.30
N TYR A 316 40.29 -14.88 32.23
CA TYR A 316 38.90 -14.46 32.47
C TYR A 316 38.70 -13.24 33.39
N GLN A 317 39.77 -12.60 33.87
CA GLN A 317 39.69 -11.44 34.77
C GLN A 317 40.61 -10.29 34.34
N GLN A 318 40.20 -9.06 34.68
CA GLN A 318 40.88 -7.78 34.35
C GLN A 318 42.27 -7.57 35.01
N GLN A 319 42.87 -8.63 35.54
CA GLN A 319 44.18 -8.65 36.19
C GLN A 319 44.97 -9.89 35.73
N THR A 320 45.28 -9.94 34.43
CA THR A 320 46.33 -10.85 33.96
C THR A 320 47.66 -10.18 34.30
N LEU A 321 48.61 -10.89 34.90
CA LEU A 321 49.82 -10.28 35.46
C LEU A 321 50.79 -9.76 34.38
N TRP A 322 50.77 -10.41 33.20
CA TRP A 322 51.39 -9.87 31.99
C TRP A 322 50.60 -8.71 31.35
N SER A 323 49.38 -8.39 31.81
CA SER A 323 48.69 -7.14 31.46
C SER A 323 49.04 -6.01 32.44
N ASN A 324 50.08 -5.26 32.07
CA ASN A 324 50.46 -4.02 32.72
C ASN A 324 50.12 -2.82 31.79
N ASN A 325 50.65 -1.62 32.07
CA ASN A 325 50.39 -0.44 31.23
C ASN A 325 51.20 -0.41 29.92
N GLN A 326 52.21 -1.26 29.76
CA GLN A 326 53.14 -1.31 28.63
C GLN A 326 52.83 -2.48 27.68
N MET A 327 52.56 -3.66 28.23
CA MET A 327 52.08 -4.83 27.52
C MET A 327 50.71 -5.23 28.07
N ARG A 328 49.77 -5.57 27.20
CA ARG A 328 48.54 -6.26 27.60
C ARG A 328 48.36 -7.54 26.80
N VAL A 329 48.23 -8.64 27.51
CA VAL A 329 48.12 -9.99 26.95
C VAL A 329 46.66 -10.42 26.96
N GLU A 330 46.14 -10.79 25.79
CA GLU A 330 44.79 -11.34 25.58
C GLU A 330 44.76 -12.84 25.90
N ARG A 331 45.89 -13.56 25.74
CA ARG A 331 45.98 -15.00 26.00
C ARG A 331 47.42 -15.48 26.13
N VAL A 332 47.64 -16.54 26.93
CA VAL A 332 48.92 -17.26 27.01
C VAL A 332 48.71 -18.72 26.65
N SER A 333 49.43 -19.22 25.65
CA SER A 333 49.49 -20.65 25.30
C SER A 333 50.85 -21.20 25.69
N TYR A 334 50.91 -22.44 26.17
CA TYR A 334 52.17 -23.05 26.59
C TYR A 334 52.30 -24.51 26.14
N ALA A 335 53.54 -24.92 25.91
CA ALA A 335 53.89 -26.29 25.58
C ALA A 335 55.25 -26.67 26.18
N PRO A 336 55.44 -27.93 26.57
CA PRO A 336 56.74 -28.41 27.04
C PRO A 336 57.72 -28.49 25.86
N ILE A 337 59.00 -28.33 26.16
CA ILE A 337 60.10 -28.61 25.23
C ILE A 337 60.78 -29.87 25.75
N THR A 338 60.74 -30.94 24.95
CA THR A 338 61.32 -32.22 25.34
C THR A 338 62.57 -32.56 24.54
N PHE A 339 63.47 -33.29 25.17
CA PHE A 339 64.69 -33.79 24.57
C PHE A 339 64.74 -35.31 24.66
N ARG A 340 65.37 -35.97 23.68
CA ARG A 340 65.59 -37.42 23.67
C ARG A 340 67.08 -37.73 23.83
N PRO A 341 67.55 -38.13 25.04
CA PRO A 341 68.96 -38.48 25.27
C PRO A 341 69.49 -39.60 24.37
N MET A 342 68.62 -40.51 23.92
CA MET A 342 68.92 -41.61 22.98
C MET A 342 67.87 -41.66 21.86
N ALA A 343 68.19 -42.32 20.74
CA ALA A 343 67.28 -42.41 19.59
C ALA A 343 65.95 -43.14 19.91
N GLU A 344 66.01 -44.21 20.70
CA GLU A 344 64.86 -45.02 21.13
C GLU A 344 64.51 -44.83 22.62
N GLY A 345 64.97 -43.71 23.22
CA GLY A 345 64.74 -43.40 24.64
C GLY A 345 63.49 -42.54 24.90
N ASP A 346 63.10 -42.49 26.17
CA ASP A 346 62.06 -41.59 26.66
C ASP A 346 62.42 -40.11 26.47
N ARG A 347 61.38 -39.26 26.45
CA ARG A 347 61.48 -37.81 26.33
C ARG A 347 61.64 -37.18 27.72
N GLU A 348 62.72 -36.45 27.94
CA GLU A 348 62.95 -35.64 29.15
C GLU A 348 62.45 -34.20 28.92
N VAL A 349 61.73 -33.61 29.88
CA VAL A 349 61.31 -32.20 29.81
C VAL A 349 62.48 -31.29 30.19
N LEU A 350 62.94 -30.48 29.24
CA LEU A 350 64.01 -29.47 29.45
C LEU A 350 63.47 -28.24 30.19
N GLY A 351 62.26 -27.83 29.81
CA GLY A 351 61.61 -26.58 30.19
C GLY A 351 60.34 -26.38 29.36
N GLY A 352 59.85 -25.14 29.30
CA GLY A 352 58.63 -24.79 28.58
C GLY A 352 58.78 -23.56 27.70
N LEU A 353 57.87 -23.50 26.73
CA LEU A 353 57.62 -22.34 25.91
C LEU A 353 56.27 -21.73 26.29
N ALA A 354 56.23 -20.42 26.55
CA ALA A 354 55.00 -19.66 26.72
C ALA A 354 54.87 -18.62 25.59
N VAL A 355 53.78 -18.66 24.84
CA VAL A 355 53.45 -17.73 23.76
C VAL A 355 52.37 -16.77 24.26
N LEU A 356 52.73 -15.49 24.37
CA LEU A 356 51.89 -14.40 24.86
C LEU A 356 51.33 -13.61 23.68
N ASP A 357 50.02 -13.70 23.50
CA ASP A 357 49.27 -13.02 22.44
C ASP A 357 48.83 -11.62 22.92
N THR A 358 49.41 -10.57 22.35
CA THR A 358 49.03 -9.16 22.59
C THR A 358 48.30 -8.54 21.40
N SER A 359 47.87 -9.37 20.43
CA SER A 359 47.28 -8.92 19.17
C SER A 359 45.95 -8.19 19.37
N PHE A 360 45.21 -8.55 20.41
CA PHE A 360 43.81 -8.16 20.65
C PHE A 360 42.90 -8.55 19.48
N THR A 361 43.16 -9.71 18.87
CA THR A 361 42.41 -10.18 17.71
C THR A 361 41.01 -10.62 18.08
N SER A 362 40.80 -11.33 19.20
CA SER A 362 39.45 -11.72 19.62
C SER A 362 38.61 -10.46 19.93
N THR A 363 39.08 -9.58 20.80
CA THR A 363 38.36 -8.36 21.19
C THR A 363 38.10 -7.39 20.03
N ARG A 364 39.05 -7.19 19.11
CA ARG A 364 38.85 -6.33 17.93
C ARG A 364 37.86 -6.94 16.93
N THR A 365 37.99 -8.23 16.65
CA THR A 365 37.07 -8.91 15.73
C THR A 365 35.68 -9.02 16.34
N GLY A 366 35.56 -9.25 17.66
CA GLY A 366 34.31 -9.19 18.41
C GLY A 366 33.62 -7.83 18.31
N LEU A 367 34.35 -6.71 18.48
CA LEU A 367 33.80 -5.36 18.30
C LEU A 367 33.35 -5.09 16.84
N GLN A 368 34.12 -5.53 15.84
CA GLN A 368 33.74 -5.40 14.43
C GLN A 368 32.49 -6.23 14.09
N LEU A 369 32.45 -7.49 14.55
CA LEU A 369 31.29 -8.36 14.43
C LEU A 369 30.07 -7.72 15.09
N MET A 370 30.19 -7.26 16.35
CA MET A 370 29.11 -6.58 17.08
C MET A 370 28.60 -5.33 16.33
N GLY A 371 29.48 -4.60 15.64
CA GLY A 371 29.11 -3.48 14.76
C GLY A 371 28.33 -3.90 13.51
N ILE A 372 28.86 -4.87 12.75
CA ILE A 372 28.18 -5.46 11.58
C ILE A 372 26.80 -5.97 11.99
N TYR A 373 26.76 -6.76 13.06
CA TYR A 373 25.56 -7.30 13.66
C TYR A 373 24.58 -6.17 14.03
N SER A 374 25.00 -5.17 14.82
CA SER A 374 24.11 -4.06 15.21
C SER A 374 23.52 -3.33 13.99
N SER A 375 24.29 -3.18 12.91
CA SER A 375 23.79 -2.61 11.65
C SER A 375 22.78 -3.51 10.94
N ALA A 376 23.00 -4.82 10.91
CA ALA A 376 22.09 -5.81 10.33
C ALA A 376 20.76 -5.90 11.11
N PHE A 377 20.82 -5.86 12.44
CA PHE A 377 19.64 -5.79 13.31
C PHE A 377 18.82 -4.52 13.03
N ALA A 378 19.48 -3.35 12.98
CA ALA A 378 18.82 -2.08 12.68
C ALA A 378 18.20 -2.06 11.27
N GLY A 379 18.91 -2.59 10.26
CA GLY A 379 18.41 -2.72 8.90
C GLY A 379 17.20 -3.66 8.80
N GLY A 380 17.27 -4.82 9.45
CA GLY A 380 16.16 -5.78 9.53
C GLY A 380 14.92 -5.18 10.19
N LEU A 381 15.09 -4.47 11.32
CA LEU A 381 13.99 -3.78 12.00
C LEU A 381 13.34 -2.70 11.13
N LEU A 382 14.14 -1.95 10.36
CA LEU A 382 13.66 -0.89 9.47
C LEU A 382 12.88 -1.47 8.28
N LEU A 383 13.43 -2.50 7.61
CA LEU A 383 12.74 -3.21 6.51
C LEU A 383 11.44 -3.85 6.99
N LEU A 384 11.42 -4.44 8.20
CA LEU A 384 10.22 -5.03 8.77
C LEU A 384 9.16 -3.98 9.13
N GLY A 385 9.58 -2.85 9.68
CA GLY A 385 8.69 -1.70 9.94
C GLY A 385 8.07 -1.15 8.66
N LEU A 386 8.84 -1.06 7.57
CA LEU A 386 8.34 -0.69 6.23
C LEU A 386 7.35 -1.72 5.68
N SER A 387 7.65 -3.02 5.81
CA SER A 387 6.76 -4.11 5.38
C SER A 387 5.42 -4.08 6.11
N LEU A 388 5.43 -4.02 7.45
CA LEU A 388 4.23 -3.90 8.28
C LEU A 388 3.43 -2.63 7.95
N TRP A 389 4.11 -1.49 7.72
CA TRP A 389 3.46 -0.24 7.32
C TRP A 389 2.81 -0.34 5.93
N TRP A 390 3.45 -1.00 4.97
CA TRP A 390 2.93 -1.18 3.62
C TRP A 390 1.69 -2.09 3.61
N LEU A 391 1.76 -3.25 4.27
CA LEU A 391 0.65 -4.20 4.42
C LEU A 391 -0.57 -3.52 5.11
N ALA A 392 -0.30 -2.77 6.17
CA ALA A 392 -1.28 -1.98 6.90
C ALA A 392 -1.93 -0.87 6.05
N ARG A 393 -1.17 -0.22 5.17
CA ARG A 393 -1.65 0.80 4.24
C ARG A 393 -2.50 0.20 3.12
N GLN A 394 -2.16 -1.01 2.65
CA GLN A 394 -2.91 -1.73 1.63
C GLN A 394 -4.28 -2.17 2.16
N THR A 395 -4.33 -2.85 3.31
CA THR A 395 -5.59 -3.24 3.98
C THR A 395 -6.46 -2.04 4.35
N GLY A 396 -5.85 -0.97 4.88
CA GLY A 396 -6.58 0.27 5.23
C GLY A 396 -7.24 0.95 4.02
N ARG A 397 -6.60 0.96 2.84
CA ARG A 397 -7.19 1.48 1.60
C ARG A 397 -8.42 0.68 1.17
N SER A 398 -8.31 -0.65 1.19
CA SER A 398 -9.42 -1.54 0.80
C SER A 398 -10.63 -1.39 1.71
N LEU A 399 -10.42 -1.23 3.02
CA LEU A 399 -11.51 -1.03 3.98
C LEU A 399 -12.19 0.34 3.79
N ASN A 400 -11.40 1.41 3.65
CA ASN A 400 -11.95 2.75 3.45
C ASN A 400 -12.80 2.85 2.17
N ALA A 401 -12.40 2.19 1.08
CA ALA A 401 -13.18 2.19 -0.17
C ALA A 401 -14.58 1.53 0.00
N VAL A 402 -14.68 0.49 0.83
CA VAL A 402 -15.97 -0.13 1.17
C VAL A 402 -16.81 0.81 2.03
N THR A 403 -16.21 1.48 3.02
CA THR A 403 -16.91 2.43 3.90
C THR A 403 -17.43 3.66 3.15
N GLU A 404 -16.61 4.25 2.29
CA GLU A 404 -16.94 5.47 1.54
C GLU A 404 -18.10 5.23 0.55
N GLU A 405 -18.13 4.09 -0.14
CA GLU A 405 -19.25 3.71 -1.00
C GLU A 405 -20.53 3.38 -0.21
N LEU A 406 -20.41 2.78 0.98
CA LEU A 406 -21.54 2.54 1.88
C LEU A 406 -22.14 3.85 2.42
N GLU A 407 -21.32 4.80 2.87
CA GLU A 407 -21.78 6.11 3.30
C GLU A 407 -22.44 6.87 2.14
N ARG A 408 -21.85 6.82 0.93
CA ARG A 408 -22.43 7.41 -0.28
C ARG A 408 -23.81 6.83 -0.58
N ARG A 409 -23.98 5.51 -0.63
CA ARG A 409 -25.28 4.87 -0.91
C ARG A 409 -26.32 5.11 0.18
N ASN A 410 -25.92 5.06 1.45
CA ASN A 410 -26.80 5.38 2.58
C ASN A 410 -27.30 6.83 2.51
N SER A 411 -26.48 7.78 2.04
CA SER A 411 -26.93 9.17 1.84
C SER A 411 -27.88 9.36 0.65
N ILE A 412 -27.87 8.45 -0.32
CA ILE A 412 -28.69 8.51 -1.55
C ILE A 412 -29.97 7.64 -1.43
N GLY A 413 -30.02 6.72 -0.46
CA GLY A 413 -31.12 5.76 -0.30
C GLY A 413 -31.07 4.59 -1.30
N ASP A 414 -29.89 4.33 -1.87
CA ASP A 414 -29.67 3.28 -2.87
C ASP A 414 -29.44 1.91 -2.21
N ASN A 415 -30.40 1.00 -2.42
CA ASN A 415 -30.39 -0.36 -1.86
C ASN A 415 -29.90 -1.42 -2.86
N THR A 416 -29.33 -1.03 -4.00
CA THR A 416 -28.78 -1.99 -4.99
C THR A 416 -27.48 -2.64 -4.48
N SER A 417 -27.13 -3.79 -5.05
CA SER A 417 -25.91 -4.53 -4.71
C SER A 417 -24.64 -3.69 -4.89
N LEU A 418 -23.71 -3.76 -3.92
CA LEU A 418 -22.40 -3.14 -4.01
C LEU A 418 -21.61 -3.79 -5.15
N ASP A 419 -21.22 -2.99 -6.14
CA ASP A 419 -20.28 -3.39 -7.17
C ASP A 419 -18.96 -2.63 -7.03
N LEU A 420 -18.01 -3.32 -6.41
CA LEU A 420 -16.65 -2.87 -6.09
C LEU A 420 -15.66 -3.84 -6.75
N PRO A 421 -14.49 -3.36 -7.19
CA PRO A 421 -13.44 -4.20 -7.79
C PRO A 421 -12.95 -5.29 -6.82
N GLN A 422 -12.17 -6.26 -7.32
CA GLN A 422 -11.73 -7.42 -6.54
C GLN A 422 -11.09 -7.00 -5.20
N LEU A 423 -11.69 -7.50 -4.12
CA LEU A 423 -11.32 -7.25 -2.73
C LEU A 423 -10.64 -8.50 -2.14
N PRO A 424 -9.83 -8.38 -1.08
CA PRO A 424 -9.31 -9.54 -0.37
C PRO A 424 -10.46 -10.46 0.12
N ARG A 425 -10.26 -11.79 0.11
CA ARG A 425 -11.27 -12.83 0.44
C ARG A 425 -12.17 -12.51 1.64
N GLU A 426 -11.62 -11.88 2.68
CA GLU A 426 -12.34 -11.52 3.91
C GLU A 426 -13.33 -10.37 3.67
N LEU A 427 -12.93 -9.33 2.93
CA LEU A 427 -13.79 -8.22 2.53
C LEU A 427 -14.76 -8.64 1.41
N GLU A 428 -14.40 -9.63 0.59
CA GLU A 428 -15.30 -10.21 -0.41
C GLU A 428 -16.46 -10.98 0.24
N ARG A 429 -16.17 -11.77 1.29
CA ARG A 429 -17.22 -12.36 2.15
C ARG A 429 -18.11 -11.29 2.79
N LEU A 430 -17.54 -10.16 3.21
CA LEU A 430 -18.30 -9.03 3.75
C LEU A 430 -19.16 -8.37 2.67
N LYS A 431 -18.64 -8.14 1.45
CA LYS A 431 -19.39 -7.64 0.28
C LYS A 431 -20.60 -8.53 -0.01
N LEU A 432 -20.40 -9.85 -0.06
CA LEU A 432 -21.47 -10.83 -0.27
C LEU A 432 -22.50 -10.83 0.87
N GLY A 433 -22.05 -10.77 2.13
CA GLY A 433 -22.93 -10.66 3.30
C GLY A 433 -23.79 -9.40 3.28
N ILE A 434 -23.20 -8.25 2.99
CA ILE A 434 -23.91 -6.96 2.85
C ILE A 434 -24.87 -7.01 1.67
N ASN A 435 -24.48 -7.53 0.51
CA ASN A 435 -25.36 -7.68 -0.64
C ASN A 435 -26.58 -8.56 -0.30
N SER A 436 -26.40 -9.66 0.43
CA SER A 436 -27.51 -10.51 0.88
C SER A 436 -28.45 -9.81 1.88
N LEU A 437 -27.96 -8.83 2.65
CA LEU A 437 -28.78 -8.01 3.54
C LEU A 437 -29.53 -6.93 2.76
N LEU A 438 -28.89 -6.27 1.79
CA LEU A 438 -29.52 -5.30 0.90
C LEU A 438 -30.65 -5.95 0.09
N GLU A 439 -30.41 -7.14 -0.47
CA GLU A 439 -31.39 -7.93 -1.20
C GLU A 439 -32.59 -8.35 -0.33
N ARG A 440 -32.34 -8.80 0.91
CA ARG A 440 -33.40 -9.06 1.90
C ARG A 440 -34.17 -7.81 2.28
N LEU A 441 -33.50 -6.66 2.44
CA LEU A 441 -34.16 -5.40 2.74
C LEU A 441 -35.06 -4.97 1.57
N HIS A 442 -34.57 -5.07 0.33
CA HIS A 442 -35.31 -4.82 -0.90
C HIS A 442 -36.60 -5.65 -0.94
N HIS A 443 -36.50 -6.98 -0.87
CA HIS A 443 -37.66 -7.87 -0.82
C HIS A 443 -38.60 -7.59 0.37
N SER A 444 -38.07 -7.25 1.55
CA SER A 444 -38.91 -6.88 2.71
C SER A 444 -39.71 -5.58 2.49
N SER A 445 -39.22 -4.70 1.63
CA SER A 445 -39.87 -3.44 1.27
C SER A 445 -40.93 -3.66 0.18
N GLU A 446 -40.64 -4.53 -0.80
CA GLU A 446 -41.59 -4.96 -1.82
C GLU A 446 -42.79 -5.70 -1.20
N LEU A 447 -42.55 -6.67 -0.31
CA LEU A 447 -43.61 -7.40 0.38
C LEU A 447 -44.53 -6.50 1.22
N ARG A 448 -44.00 -5.40 1.78
CA ARG A 448 -44.79 -4.39 2.48
C ARG A 448 -45.63 -3.53 1.54
N ARG A 449 -45.10 -3.18 0.36
CA ARG A 449 -45.88 -2.51 -0.71
C ARG A 449 -47.02 -3.40 -1.21
N LEU A 450 -46.76 -4.70 -1.40
CA LEU A 450 -47.77 -5.66 -1.87
C LEU A 450 -48.93 -5.81 -0.88
N ARG A 451 -48.67 -5.95 0.43
CA ARG A 451 -49.75 -6.05 1.44
C ARG A 451 -50.58 -4.78 1.55
N ALA A 452 -49.95 -3.60 1.53
CA ALA A 452 -50.69 -2.33 1.56
C ALA A 452 -51.61 -2.19 0.33
N ALA A 453 -51.15 -2.64 -0.85
CA ALA A 453 -51.97 -2.66 -2.06
C ALA A 453 -53.14 -3.66 -2.00
N GLU A 454 -53.00 -4.76 -1.24
CA GLU A 454 -54.07 -5.76 -1.03
C GLU A 454 -55.19 -5.21 -0.13
N ASP A 455 -54.82 -4.56 0.98
CA ASP A 455 -55.78 -3.90 1.88
C ASP A 455 -56.54 -2.73 1.19
N ASP A 456 -55.83 -1.90 0.41
CA ASP A 456 -56.44 -0.81 -0.37
C ASP A 456 -57.40 -1.33 -1.46
N ALA A 457 -57.08 -2.46 -2.10
CA ALA A 457 -57.91 -3.05 -3.15
C ALA A 457 -59.28 -3.55 -2.64
N LEU A 458 -59.35 -3.99 -1.38
CA LEU A 458 -60.62 -4.41 -0.76
C LEU A 458 -61.52 -3.21 -0.45
N ALA A 459 -60.96 -2.14 0.13
CA ALA A 459 -61.72 -0.93 0.46
C ALA A 459 -62.34 -0.23 -0.77
N GLN A 460 -61.70 -0.36 -1.94
CA GLN A 460 -62.16 0.23 -3.20
C GLN A 460 -63.40 -0.45 -3.82
N ARG A 461 -63.77 -1.67 -3.39
CA ARG A 461 -64.93 -2.41 -3.94
C ARG A 461 -66.26 -2.10 -3.24
N GLU A 462 -66.27 -1.43 -2.10
CA GLU A 462 -67.52 -1.01 -1.43
C GLU A 462 -68.28 0.09 -2.20
N PRO A 463 -69.61 0.23 -2.07
CA PRO A 463 -70.37 1.34 -2.67
C PRO A 463 -69.94 2.72 -2.17
N ALA A 464 -69.99 3.72 -3.05
CA ALA A 464 -69.75 5.12 -2.71
C ALA A 464 -70.94 5.71 -1.91
N PRO A 465 -70.70 6.35 -0.75
CA PRO A 465 -71.74 7.03 0.02
C PRO A 465 -72.18 8.36 -0.61
N ASP A 466 -73.37 8.84 -0.22
CA ASP A 466 -73.90 10.19 -0.49
C ASP A 466 -73.92 10.65 -1.97
N LEU A 467 -74.40 9.80 -2.87
CA LEU A 467 -74.77 10.21 -4.22
C LEU A 467 -76.11 10.97 -4.24
N PRO A 468 -76.26 12.07 -5.02
CA PRO A 468 -77.51 12.81 -5.13
C PRO A 468 -78.59 11.99 -5.86
N HIS A 469 -79.86 12.19 -5.50
CA HIS A 469 -80.97 11.46 -6.14
C HIS A 469 -81.28 12.04 -7.53
N PRO A 470 -81.70 11.22 -8.52
CA PRO A 470 -81.98 11.71 -9.88
C PRO A 470 -83.06 12.80 -9.97
N GLU A 471 -83.99 12.85 -9.01
CA GLU A 471 -85.10 13.81 -8.97
C GLU A 471 -84.66 15.21 -8.51
N ASP A 472 -83.51 15.33 -7.83
CA ASP A 472 -82.97 16.60 -7.32
C ASP A 472 -82.17 17.39 -8.38
N LEU A 473 -82.02 16.84 -9.59
CA LEU A 473 -81.18 17.39 -10.65
C LEU A 473 -81.91 18.45 -11.51
N PRO A 474 -81.26 19.60 -11.83
CA PRO A 474 -81.89 20.69 -12.55
C PRO A 474 -82.23 20.31 -14.01
N THR A 475 -83.51 20.48 -14.39
CA THR A 475 -84.06 20.05 -15.69
C THR A 475 -83.61 20.89 -16.89
N ASN A 476 -82.83 21.96 -16.67
CA ASN A 476 -82.53 22.99 -17.69
C ASN A 476 -81.33 22.66 -18.62
N GLY A 477 -80.79 21.44 -18.55
CA GLY A 477 -79.67 20.96 -19.37
C GLY A 477 -78.27 21.43 -18.93
N LEU A 478 -78.19 22.31 -17.94
CA LEU A 478 -76.95 22.75 -17.29
C LEU A 478 -76.92 22.21 -15.85
N ILE A 479 -75.98 21.31 -15.56
CA ILE A 479 -75.90 20.54 -14.31
C ILE A 479 -74.59 20.87 -13.58
N GLY A 480 -74.72 21.14 -12.29
CA GLY A 480 -73.61 21.41 -11.38
C GLY A 480 -74.05 22.37 -10.27
N THR A 481 -73.51 22.17 -9.07
CA THR A 481 -73.73 23.02 -7.89
C THR A 481 -72.46 23.74 -7.46
N SER A 482 -71.32 23.50 -8.14
CA SER A 482 -70.07 24.22 -7.89
C SER A 482 -70.24 25.75 -8.03
N PRO A 483 -69.48 26.56 -7.26
CA PRO A 483 -69.51 28.01 -7.39
C PRO A 483 -69.23 28.52 -8.82
N ALA A 484 -68.38 27.80 -9.56
CA ALA A 484 -68.05 28.10 -10.95
C ALA A 484 -69.26 27.89 -11.89
N MET A 485 -70.06 26.83 -11.66
CA MET A 485 -71.26 26.57 -12.45
C MET A 485 -72.39 27.55 -12.14
N LEU A 486 -72.57 27.93 -10.87
CA LEU A 486 -73.53 28.96 -10.46
C LEU A 486 -73.20 30.32 -11.11
N ALA A 487 -71.93 30.72 -11.10
CA ALA A 487 -71.47 31.94 -11.76
C ALA A 487 -71.67 31.91 -13.29
N LEU A 488 -71.46 30.76 -13.94
CA LEU A 488 -71.75 30.58 -15.37
C LEU A 488 -73.24 30.78 -15.67
N CYS A 489 -74.14 30.15 -14.90
CA CYS A 489 -75.58 30.30 -15.05
C CYS A 489 -76.06 31.75 -14.83
N ASP A 490 -75.46 32.47 -13.88
CA ASP A 490 -75.69 33.91 -13.67
C ASP A 490 -75.27 34.75 -14.87
N ASN A 491 -74.10 34.46 -15.46
CA ASN A 491 -73.58 35.20 -16.61
C ASN A 491 -74.39 34.92 -17.89
N VAL A 492 -74.82 33.68 -18.11
CA VAL A 492 -75.76 33.30 -19.19
C VAL A 492 -77.05 34.10 -19.10
N ARG A 493 -77.66 34.20 -17.90
CA ARG A 493 -78.89 34.98 -17.68
C ARG A 493 -78.70 36.47 -17.97
N LYS A 494 -77.56 37.06 -17.57
CA LYS A 494 -77.25 38.47 -17.85
C LYS A 494 -77.04 38.71 -19.35
N ALA A 495 -76.34 37.81 -20.04
CA ALA A 495 -76.08 37.92 -21.47
C ALA A 495 -77.32 37.69 -22.34
N SER A 496 -78.29 36.88 -21.90
CA SER A 496 -79.53 36.65 -22.65
C SER A 496 -80.45 37.88 -22.72
N GLN A 497 -80.40 38.76 -21.70
CA GLN A 497 -81.22 39.97 -21.58
C GLN A 497 -80.84 41.10 -22.56
N VAL A 498 -79.66 41.03 -23.18
CA VAL A 498 -79.16 42.03 -24.14
C VAL A 498 -78.95 41.39 -25.52
N LEU A 499 -79.05 42.17 -26.60
CA LEU A 499 -78.86 41.68 -27.98
C LEU A 499 -77.41 41.79 -28.49
N ALA A 500 -76.45 42.08 -27.62
CA ALA A 500 -75.03 42.12 -27.97
C ALA A 500 -74.54 40.74 -28.46
N ASP A 501 -73.54 40.77 -29.33
CA ASP A 501 -72.84 39.57 -29.78
C ASP A 501 -72.02 38.99 -28.61
N VAL A 502 -71.93 37.66 -28.51
CA VAL A 502 -71.34 36.96 -27.36
C VAL A 502 -70.22 36.04 -27.81
N LEU A 503 -69.11 36.02 -27.10
CA LEU A 503 -68.00 35.08 -27.26
C LEU A 503 -68.01 34.06 -26.11
N VAL A 504 -68.19 32.78 -26.42
CA VAL A 504 -68.17 31.67 -25.47
C VAL A 504 -66.82 30.94 -25.58
N VAL A 505 -65.99 31.06 -24.54
CA VAL A 505 -64.62 30.53 -24.50
C VAL A 505 -64.55 29.33 -23.55
N GLY A 506 -63.87 28.27 -23.96
CA GLY A 506 -63.48 27.18 -23.08
C GLY A 506 -63.31 25.87 -23.81
N GLU A 507 -62.70 24.89 -23.16
CA GLU A 507 -62.17 23.68 -23.80
C GLU A 507 -63.18 22.85 -24.62
N THR A 508 -62.67 21.95 -25.44
CA THR A 508 -63.52 21.00 -26.18
C THR A 508 -64.27 20.11 -25.18
N GLY A 509 -65.60 20.00 -25.35
CA GLY A 509 -66.44 19.17 -24.49
C GLY A 509 -66.93 19.81 -23.19
N THR A 510 -66.70 21.11 -22.94
CA THR A 510 -67.19 21.81 -21.73
C THR A 510 -68.68 22.16 -21.72
N GLY A 511 -69.35 22.13 -22.90
CA GLY A 511 -70.76 22.49 -23.05
C GLY A 511 -71.04 23.85 -23.72
N LYS A 512 -70.10 24.42 -24.50
CA LYS A 512 -70.26 25.73 -25.19
C LYS A 512 -71.54 25.86 -26.03
N GLU A 513 -71.96 24.80 -26.69
CA GLU A 513 -73.20 24.75 -27.47
C GLU A 513 -74.45 24.88 -26.58
N LEU A 514 -74.53 24.11 -25.49
CA LEU A 514 -75.61 24.22 -24.49
C LEU A 514 -75.67 25.61 -23.84
N VAL A 515 -74.51 26.24 -23.60
CA VAL A 515 -74.41 27.62 -23.12
C VAL A 515 -74.95 28.61 -24.15
N SER A 516 -74.61 28.43 -25.43
CA SER A 516 -75.07 29.29 -26.54
C SER A 516 -76.58 29.15 -26.78
N GLU A 517 -77.10 27.91 -26.74
CA GLU A 517 -78.53 27.61 -26.84
C GLU A 517 -79.29 28.20 -25.64
N ALA A 518 -78.76 28.09 -24.42
CA ALA A 518 -79.36 28.69 -23.23
C ALA A 518 -79.42 30.23 -23.32
N ILE A 519 -78.39 30.89 -23.86
CA ILE A 519 -78.40 32.34 -24.10
C ILE A 519 -79.48 32.71 -25.13
N HIS A 520 -79.60 31.95 -26.22
CA HIS A 520 -80.64 32.17 -27.24
C HIS A 520 -82.05 31.99 -26.65
N ARG A 521 -82.31 30.83 -26.02
CA ARG A 521 -83.60 30.43 -25.44
C ARG A 521 -84.09 31.39 -24.36
N LEU A 522 -83.18 31.97 -23.57
CA LEU A 522 -83.49 32.96 -22.52
C LEU A 522 -83.48 34.42 -23.03
N SER A 523 -83.37 34.66 -24.34
CA SER A 523 -83.35 36.00 -24.94
C SER A 523 -84.69 36.36 -25.58
N ALA A 524 -84.87 37.65 -25.88
CA ALA A 524 -86.02 38.15 -26.66
C ALA A 524 -86.14 37.52 -28.07
N ARG A 525 -85.12 36.80 -28.56
CA ARG A 525 -85.13 36.08 -29.84
C ARG A 525 -85.28 34.56 -29.70
N GLY A 526 -85.56 34.02 -28.51
CA GLY A 526 -85.63 32.57 -28.25
C GLY A 526 -86.76 31.81 -28.98
N ALA A 527 -87.67 32.52 -29.67
CA ALA A 527 -88.67 31.95 -30.57
C ALA A 527 -88.28 32.01 -32.06
N GLY A 528 -87.15 32.66 -32.39
CA GLY A 528 -86.60 32.74 -33.74
C GLY A 528 -85.66 31.57 -34.06
N PRO A 529 -85.12 31.49 -35.29
CA PRO A 529 -84.21 30.41 -35.67
C PRO A 529 -82.87 30.48 -34.91
N PHE A 530 -82.43 29.35 -34.38
CA PHE A 530 -81.06 29.13 -33.90
C PHE A 530 -80.32 28.29 -34.94
N ILE A 531 -79.35 28.89 -35.63
CA ILE A 531 -78.54 28.21 -36.65
C ILE A 531 -77.12 28.08 -36.14
N THR A 532 -76.57 26.87 -36.13
CA THR A 532 -75.17 26.61 -35.73
C THR A 532 -74.34 26.25 -36.95
N ILE A 533 -73.20 26.93 -37.13
CA ILE A 533 -72.17 26.61 -38.13
C ILE A 533 -70.86 26.37 -37.39
N ASN A 534 -70.21 25.23 -37.63
CA ASN A 534 -68.85 24.98 -37.17
C ASN A 534 -67.86 25.46 -38.25
N CYS A 535 -66.97 26.38 -37.87
CA CYS A 535 -66.00 27.03 -38.76
C CYS A 535 -64.72 26.22 -39.01
N GLY A 536 -64.47 25.14 -38.25
CA GLY A 536 -63.35 24.22 -38.45
C GLY A 536 -63.69 22.97 -39.27
N ALA A 537 -64.99 22.63 -39.41
CA ALA A 537 -65.44 21.40 -40.05
C ALA A 537 -65.66 21.48 -41.58
N LEU A 538 -65.48 22.66 -42.19
CA LEU A 538 -65.75 22.91 -43.62
C LEU A 538 -64.56 23.60 -44.29
N ASP A 539 -64.21 23.19 -45.51
CA ASP A 539 -63.20 23.86 -46.33
C ASP A 539 -63.54 25.34 -46.60
N GLU A 540 -62.52 26.18 -46.80
CA GLU A 540 -62.65 27.64 -46.95
C GLU A 540 -63.79 28.06 -47.89
N ASN A 541 -63.85 27.49 -49.10
CA ASN A 541 -64.87 27.84 -50.10
C ASN A 541 -66.28 27.42 -49.69
N LEU A 542 -66.42 26.24 -49.05
CA LEU A 542 -67.71 25.69 -48.63
C LEU A 542 -68.22 26.40 -47.37
N LEU A 543 -67.33 26.82 -46.47
CA LEU A 543 -67.65 27.67 -45.33
C LEU A 543 -68.11 29.06 -45.78
N MET A 544 -67.42 29.67 -46.76
CA MET A 544 -67.82 30.94 -47.37
C MET A 544 -69.23 30.86 -47.97
N ASP A 545 -69.54 29.82 -48.76
CA ASP A 545 -70.90 29.61 -49.28
C ASP A 545 -71.93 29.36 -48.17
N THR A 546 -71.57 28.53 -47.18
CA THR A 546 -72.51 28.19 -46.09
C THR A 546 -72.85 29.42 -45.23
N LEU A 547 -71.89 30.31 -44.98
CA LEU A 547 -72.10 31.54 -44.21
C LEU A 547 -72.83 32.63 -45.02
N PHE A 548 -72.34 32.95 -46.22
CA PHE A 548 -72.78 34.13 -46.98
C PHE A 548 -73.74 33.81 -48.14
N GLY A 549 -73.80 32.56 -48.59
CA GLY A 549 -74.58 32.12 -49.75
C GLY A 549 -73.95 32.54 -51.07
N HIS A 550 -74.54 32.10 -52.18
CA HIS A 550 -74.07 32.40 -53.52
C HIS A 550 -75.20 32.80 -54.47
N VAL A 551 -74.88 33.62 -55.47
CA VAL A 551 -75.73 33.79 -56.66
C VAL A 551 -75.40 32.74 -57.72
N LYS A 552 -76.35 32.46 -58.61
CA LYS A 552 -76.18 31.49 -59.69
C LYS A 552 -74.93 31.81 -60.52
N GLY A 553 -74.04 30.82 -60.69
CA GLY A 553 -72.82 30.95 -61.48
C GLY A 553 -71.59 31.49 -60.73
N ALA A 554 -71.66 31.69 -59.40
CA ALA A 554 -70.52 32.16 -58.60
C ALA A 554 -69.28 31.24 -58.63
N PHE A 555 -69.49 29.94 -58.84
CA PHE A 555 -68.46 28.92 -59.04
C PHE A 555 -69.02 27.79 -59.93
N THR A 556 -68.17 26.87 -60.38
CA THR A 556 -68.53 25.82 -61.38
C THR A 556 -69.73 24.94 -61.00
N GLU A 557 -69.98 24.73 -59.70
CA GLU A 557 -71.10 23.93 -59.20
C GLU A 557 -72.34 24.74 -58.80
N ALA A 558 -72.28 26.08 -58.85
CA ALA A 558 -73.32 27.02 -58.40
C ALA A 558 -74.54 27.11 -59.33
N ARG A 559 -75.29 26.00 -59.50
CA ARG A 559 -76.40 25.89 -60.47
C ARG A 559 -77.65 26.73 -60.12
N ALA A 560 -77.90 27.00 -58.84
CA ALA A 560 -79.05 27.75 -58.35
C ALA A 560 -78.67 28.55 -57.09
N PRO A 561 -79.19 29.77 -56.88
CA PRO A 561 -78.75 30.62 -55.77
C PRO A 561 -79.13 30.06 -54.40
N ARG A 562 -78.24 30.21 -53.42
CA ARG A 562 -78.42 29.73 -52.03
C ARG A 562 -78.34 30.88 -51.03
N LYS A 563 -79.25 30.92 -50.06
CA LYS A 563 -79.16 31.82 -48.91
C LYS A 563 -78.14 31.27 -47.90
N GLY A 564 -77.20 32.12 -47.47
CA GLY A 564 -76.24 31.79 -46.42
C GLY A 564 -76.86 31.79 -45.01
N ALA A 565 -76.12 31.26 -44.04
CA ALA A 565 -76.51 31.17 -42.63
C ALA A 565 -76.91 32.51 -42.03
N PHE A 566 -76.22 33.62 -42.37
CA PHE A 566 -76.56 34.96 -41.87
C PHE A 566 -78.00 35.41 -42.21
N LEU A 567 -78.50 35.06 -43.39
CA LEU A 567 -79.89 35.36 -43.81
C LEU A 567 -80.88 34.28 -43.39
N THR A 568 -80.43 33.03 -43.25
CA THR A 568 -81.26 31.92 -42.76
C THR A 568 -81.60 32.07 -41.28
N ALA A 569 -80.69 32.67 -40.50
CA ALA A 569 -80.88 32.99 -39.08
C ALA A 569 -81.54 34.36 -38.81
N GLN A 570 -82.10 35.02 -39.84
CA GLN A 570 -82.69 36.36 -39.72
C GLN A 570 -83.83 36.39 -38.67
N GLY A 571 -83.82 37.40 -37.79
CA GLY A 571 -84.72 37.51 -36.65
C GLY A 571 -84.35 36.62 -35.45
N GLY A 572 -83.39 35.70 -35.62
CA GLY A 572 -82.93 34.75 -34.61
C GLY A 572 -81.46 34.97 -34.23
N THR A 573 -80.72 33.87 -34.11
CA THR A 573 -79.31 33.82 -33.66
C THR A 573 -78.50 32.85 -34.53
N LEU A 574 -77.30 33.27 -34.91
CA LEU A 574 -76.30 32.46 -35.59
C LEU A 574 -75.16 32.15 -34.61
N MET A 575 -74.97 30.87 -34.31
CA MET A 575 -73.81 30.37 -33.57
C MET A 575 -72.68 30.02 -34.55
N LEU A 576 -71.48 30.56 -34.28
CA LEU A 576 -70.24 30.28 -35.01
C LEU A 576 -69.32 29.48 -34.08
N ASP A 577 -69.39 28.15 -34.12
CA ASP A 577 -68.51 27.29 -33.32
C ASP A 577 -67.11 27.18 -33.95
N GLU A 578 -66.10 26.99 -33.12
CA GLU A 578 -64.68 26.98 -33.48
C GLU A 578 -64.25 28.17 -34.37
N VAL A 579 -64.72 29.39 -34.07
CA VAL A 579 -64.44 30.58 -34.91
C VAL A 579 -62.94 30.86 -35.10
N GLY A 580 -62.09 30.47 -34.14
CA GLY A 580 -60.63 30.58 -34.23
C GLY A 580 -60.00 29.76 -35.36
N ASN A 581 -60.65 28.68 -35.78
CA ASN A 581 -60.20 27.82 -36.88
C ASN A 581 -60.58 28.36 -38.27
N ALA A 582 -61.34 29.47 -38.35
CA ALA A 582 -61.74 30.06 -39.62
C ALA A 582 -60.55 30.60 -40.42
N ALA A 583 -60.46 30.26 -41.71
CA ALA A 583 -59.38 30.73 -42.59
C ALA A 583 -59.32 32.27 -42.70
N PRO A 584 -58.14 32.89 -42.95
CA PRO A 584 -58.00 34.35 -42.93
C PRO A 584 -58.94 35.15 -43.85
N LYS A 585 -59.32 34.61 -45.03
CA LYS A 585 -60.31 35.25 -45.90
C LYS A 585 -61.73 35.21 -45.31
N VAL A 586 -62.08 34.12 -44.64
CA VAL A 586 -63.35 33.98 -43.90
C VAL A 586 -63.38 34.98 -42.74
N GLN A 587 -62.29 35.11 -41.98
CA GLN A 587 -62.15 36.12 -40.92
C GLN A 587 -62.36 37.55 -41.47
N GLN A 588 -61.75 37.88 -42.63
CA GLN A 588 -61.94 39.19 -43.27
C GLN A 588 -63.39 39.42 -43.72
N ALA A 589 -64.05 38.41 -44.28
CA ALA A 589 -65.44 38.48 -44.70
C ALA A 589 -66.40 38.62 -43.50
N LEU A 590 -66.16 37.86 -42.42
CA LEU A 590 -66.87 37.97 -41.14
C LEU A 590 -66.70 39.36 -40.53
N LEU A 591 -65.49 39.90 -40.46
CA LEU A 591 -65.24 41.26 -39.97
C LEU A 591 -66.06 42.29 -40.74
N ARG A 592 -66.05 42.24 -42.08
CA ARG A 592 -66.82 43.16 -42.93
C ARG A 592 -68.32 43.04 -42.66
N ALA A 593 -68.82 41.81 -42.53
CA ALA A 593 -70.22 41.52 -42.25
C ALA A 593 -70.66 42.03 -40.87
N LEU A 594 -69.91 41.72 -39.82
CA LEU A 594 -70.21 42.13 -38.45
C LEU A 594 -70.11 43.65 -38.26
N SER A 595 -69.14 44.30 -38.93
CA SER A 595 -68.92 45.74 -38.83
C SER A 595 -70.02 46.54 -39.52
N THR A 596 -70.41 46.13 -40.74
CA THR A 596 -71.40 46.85 -41.57
C THR A 596 -72.84 46.39 -41.36
N ARG A 597 -73.04 45.23 -40.70
CA ARG A 597 -74.33 44.50 -40.63
C ARG A 597 -74.95 44.18 -42.01
N ARG A 598 -74.09 44.00 -43.03
CA ARG A 598 -74.46 43.55 -44.39
C ARG A 598 -73.51 42.44 -44.86
N ILE A 599 -74.03 41.41 -45.53
CA ILE A 599 -73.25 40.36 -46.19
C ILE A 599 -73.21 40.59 -47.71
N ARG A 600 -72.29 39.93 -48.40
CA ARG A 600 -72.27 39.85 -49.87
C ARG A 600 -72.24 38.38 -50.27
N PRO A 601 -73.26 37.86 -50.97
CA PRO A 601 -73.23 36.51 -51.52
C PRO A 601 -72.06 36.35 -52.49
N LEU A 602 -71.47 35.16 -52.55
CA LEU A 602 -70.40 34.84 -53.50
C LEU A 602 -70.92 35.06 -54.94
N GLY A 603 -70.12 35.73 -55.77
CA GLY A 603 -70.48 36.11 -57.13
C GLY A 603 -71.42 37.33 -57.27
N SER A 604 -71.82 37.95 -56.16
CA SER A 604 -72.61 39.20 -56.16
C SER A 604 -71.74 40.41 -55.85
N ASP A 605 -72.02 41.55 -56.46
CA ASP A 605 -71.47 42.86 -56.05
C ASP A 605 -72.36 43.61 -55.07
N GLU A 606 -73.59 43.16 -54.84
CA GLU A 606 -74.56 43.79 -53.94
C GLU A 606 -74.40 43.32 -52.49
N ASP A 607 -74.34 44.27 -51.55
CA ASP A 607 -74.32 44.01 -50.11
C ASP A 607 -75.77 43.97 -49.54
N VAL A 608 -76.19 42.85 -48.96
CA VAL A 608 -77.52 42.61 -48.39
C VAL A 608 -77.51 42.77 -46.86
N PRO A 609 -78.38 43.59 -46.24
CA PRO A 609 -78.44 43.73 -44.79
C PRO A 609 -78.96 42.47 -44.10
N PHE A 610 -78.49 42.20 -42.87
CA PHE A 610 -78.97 41.09 -42.04
C PHE A 610 -79.28 41.55 -40.61
N ASP A 611 -80.29 40.94 -40.00
CA ASP A 611 -80.65 41.17 -38.59
C ASP A 611 -80.61 39.88 -37.79
N THR A 612 -79.40 39.49 -37.39
CA THR A 612 -79.10 38.21 -36.73
C THR A 612 -78.17 38.48 -35.55
N ARG A 613 -78.50 37.95 -34.36
CA ARG A 613 -77.59 37.99 -33.20
C ARG A 613 -76.48 36.97 -33.38
N ILE A 614 -75.23 37.32 -33.06
CA ILE A 614 -74.10 36.42 -33.24
C ILE A 614 -73.61 35.87 -31.90
N ILE A 615 -73.42 34.56 -31.82
CA ILE A 615 -72.72 33.92 -30.71
C ILE A 615 -71.53 33.17 -31.29
N ALA A 616 -70.32 33.65 -31.04
CA ALA A 616 -69.10 32.93 -31.41
C ALA A 616 -68.69 31.98 -30.27
N ALA A 617 -68.18 30.81 -30.61
CA ALA A 617 -67.60 29.87 -29.66
C ALA A 617 -66.20 29.43 -30.10
N THR A 618 -65.34 29.16 -29.12
CA THR A 618 -63.92 28.82 -29.35
C THR A 618 -63.40 27.90 -28.24
N ASN A 619 -62.49 26.99 -28.58
CA ASN A 619 -61.74 26.17 -27.61
C ASN A 619 -60.44 26.84 -27.14
N ALA A 620 -59.88 27.75 -27.95
CA ALA A 620 -58.65 28.48 -27.66
C ALA A 620 -58.92 29.97 -27.35
N SER A 621 -57.93 30.58 -26.71
CA SER A 621 -57.91 32.00 -26.34
C SER A 621 -57.64 32.86 -27.57
N LEU A 622 -58.70 33.43 -28.16
CA LEU A 622 -58.60 34.26 -29.38
C LEU A 622 -57.72 35.50 -29.22
N ILE A 623 -57.56 36.01 -27.99
CA ILE A 623 -56.63 37.10 -27.70
C ILE A 623 -55.17 36.63 -27.87
N ASP A 624 -54.82 35.43 -27.41
CA ASP A 624 -53.47 34.87 -27.60
C ASP A 624 -53.21 34.49 -29.06
N ASP A 625 -54.23 34.01 -29.77
CA ASP A 625 -54.14 33.71 -31.20
C ASP A 625 -54.06 34.97 -32.08
N SER A 626 -54.61 36.10 -31.60
CA SER A 626 -54.35 37.41 -32.22
C SER A 626 -52.91 37.89 -32.03
N GLN A 627 -52.31 37.68 -30.84
CA GLN A 627 -50.90 38.00 -30.59
C GLN A 627 -49.94 37.13 -31.42
N LYS A 628 -50.33 35.87 -31.71
CA LYS A 628 -49.59 34.96 -32.61
C LYS A 628 -49.83 35.22 -34.10
N GLY A 629 -50.78 36.10 -34.45
CA GLY A 629 -51.11 36.46 -35.83
C GLY A 629 -51.95 35.43 -36.60
N SER A 630 -52.49 34.39 -35.95
CA SER A 630 -53.39 33.40 -36.58
C SER A 630 -54.85 33.86 -36.62
N PHE A 631 -55.25 34.76 -35.71
CA PHE A 631 -56.58 35.38 -35.69
C PHE A 631 -56.48 36.91 -35.80
N ARG A 632 -57.44 37.56 -36.44
CA ARG A 632 -57.43 39.03 -36.53
C ARG A 632 -57.90 39.70 -35.24
N GLU A 633 -57.08 40.60 -34.70
CA GLU A 633 -57.39 41.40 -33.51
C GLU A 633 -58.66 42.26 -33.68
N ASP A 634 -58.88 42.84 -34.85
CA ASP A 634 -60.07 43.64 -35.16
C ASP A 634 -61.37 42.82 -35.12
N LEU A 635 -61.33 41.56 -35.56
CA LEU A 635 -62.44 40.63 -35.47
C LEU A 635 -62.68 40.15 -34.03
N TYR A 636 -61.61 39.94 -33.26
CA TYR A 636 -61.71 39.58 -31.84
C TYR A 636 -62.50 40.62 -31.06
N TYR A 637 -62.11 41.91 -31.14
CA TYR A 637 -62.81 42.98 -30.42
C TYR A 637 -64.26 43.18 -30.89
N ARG A 638 -64.61 42.79 -32.12
CA ARG A 638 -66.00 42.83 -32.61
C ARG A 638 -66.86 41.67 -32.11
N LEU A 639 -66.28 40.51 -31.84
CA LEU A 639 -66.97 39.33 -31.30
C LEU A 639 -67.03 39.34 -29.77
N ALA A 640 -65.97 39.80 -29.10
CA ALA A 640 -65.80 39.77 -27.65
C ALA A 640 -66.52 40.91 -26.90
N VAL A 641 -67.72 41.31 -27.34
CA VAL A 641 -68.52 42.36 -26.66
C VAL A 641 -69.01 41.89 -25.30
N ILE A 642 -69.39 40.62 -25.19
CA ILE A 642 -69.64 39.91 -23.94
C ILE A 642 -68.88 38.59 -24.01
N THR A 643 -67.99 38.32 -23.06
CA THR A 643 -67.22 37.07 -23.01
C THR A 643 -67.72 36.19 -21.87
N ILE A 644 -68.03 34.93 -22.15
CA ILE A 644 -68.47 33.93 -21.18
C ILE A 644 -67.50 32.75 -21.22
N ASN A 645 -66.85 32.48 -20.08
CA ASN A 645 -65.92 31.38 -19.95
C ASN A 645 -66.63 30.15 -19.39
N THR A 646 -66.60 29.02 -20.11
CA THR A 646 -67.05 27.73 -19.58
C THR A 646 -65.88 27.06 -18.84
N PRO A 647 -65.97 26.80 -17.53
CA PRO A 647 -64.86 26.16 -16.81
C PRO A 647 -64.66 24.71 -17.30
N PRO A 648 -63.43 24.19 -17.26
CA PRO A 648 -63.15 22.78 -17.53
C PRO A 648 -63.59 21.90 -16.34
N LEU A 649 -63.79 20.61 -16.58
CA LEU A 649 -64.35 19.67 -15.61
C LEU A 649 -63.40 19.43 -14.41
N ARG A 650 -62.08 19.47 -14.63
CA ARG A 650 -61.07 19.40 -13.56
C ARG A 650 -61.16 20.53 -12.52
N ASP A 651 -61.62 21.72 -12.91
CA ASP A 651 -61.79 22.87 -12.01
C ASP A 651 -63.12 22.81 -11.24
N ARG A 652 -64.00 21.86 -11.59
CA ARG A 652 -65.29 21.59 -10.93
C ARG A 652 -65.48 20.10 -10.63
N LYS A 653 -64.44 19.42 -10.13
CA LYS A 653 -64.49 17.98 -9.76
C LYS A 653 -65.64 17.63 -8.79
N SER A 654 -66.12 18.58 -7.98
CA SER A 654 -67.31 18.44 -7.12
C SER A 654 -68.62 18.20 -7.88
N ASP A 655 -68.72 18.56 -9.15
CA ASP A 655 -69.92 18.33 -9.97
C ASP A 655 -69.92 16.92 -10.63
N ILE A 656 -68.80 16.19 -10.58
CA ILE A 656 -68.67 14.85 -11.20
C ILE A 656 -69.70 13.85 -10.65
N PRO A 657 -69.98 13.75 -9.33
CA PRO A 657 -71.03 12.85 -8.83
C PRO A 657 -72.41 13.14 -9.43
N SER A 658 -72.83 14.41 -9.46
CA SER A 658 -74.13 14.85 -10.01
C SER A 658 -74.23 14.61 -11.52
N LEU A 659 -73.15 14.92 -12.27
CA LEU A 659 -73.06 14.61 -13.69
C LEU A 659 -73.08 13.09 -13.95
N THR A 660 -72.51 12.30 -13.05
CA THR A 660 -72.46 10.84 -13.17
C THR A 660 -73.85 10.23 -12.99
N VAL A 661 -74.59 10.62 -11.95
CA VAL A 661 -75.99 10.24 -11.75
C VAL A 661 -76.85 10.67 -12.95
N TYR A 662 -76.64 11.89 -13.46
CA TYR A 662 -77.35 12.39 -14.63
C TYR A 662 -77.11 11.52 -15.87
N PHE A 663 -75.86 11.32 -16.30
CA PHE A 663 -75.57 10.59 -17.53
C PHE A 663 -75.93 9.11 -17.45
N LEU A 664 -75.81 8.48 -16.28
CA LEU A 664 -76.28 7.10 -16.08
C LEU A 664 -77.81 7.00 -16.17
N SER A 665 -78.56 7.96 -15.62
CA SER A 665 -80.03 7.99 -15.76
C SER A 665 -80.49 8.33 -17.18
N GLU A 666 -79.80 9.25 -17.88
CA GLU A 666 -80.04 9.55 -19.30
C GLU A 666 -79.81 8.32 -20.18
N ALA A 667 -78.68 7.62 -20.00
CA ALA A 667 -78.34 6.42 -20.76
C ALA A 667 -79.27 5.23 -20.47
N LEU A 668 -79.74 5.06 -19.22
CA LEU A 668 -80.80 4.10 -18.88
C LEU A 668 -82.12 4.41 -19.59
N ALA A 669 -82.56 5.67 -19.56
CA ALA A 669 -83.79 6.10 -20.23
C ALA A 669 -83.71 5.91 -21.76
N ALA A 670 -82.56 6.19 -22.38
CA ALA A 670 -82.32 5.93 -23.80
C ALA A 670 -82.36 4.44 -24.13
N LYS A 671 -81.70 3.60 -23.32
CA LYS A 671 -81.69 2.12 -23.45
C LYS A 671 -83.09 1.52 -23.30
N ALA A 672 -83.92 2.09 -22.44
CA ALA A 672 -85.32 1.70 -22.27
C ALA A 672 -86.19 2.05 -23.50
N ARG A 673 -86.05 3.28 -24.04
CA ARG A 673 -86.79 3.71 -25.24
C ARG A 673 -86.44 2.87 -26.48
N LEU A 674 -85.15 2.66 -26.76
CA LEU A 674 -84.69 1.85 -27.88
C LEU A 674 -85.20 0.39 -27.83
N LYS A 675 -85.31 -0.20 -26.63
CA LYS A 675 -85.89 -1.55 -26.46
C LYS A 675 -87.41 -1.58 -26.63
N ALA A 676 -88.11 -0.49 -26.27
CA ALA A 676 -89.56 -0.38 -26.48
C ALA A 676 -89.90 -0.25 -27.98
N GLU A 677 -89.12 0.52 -28.74
CA GLU A 677 -89.24 0.63 -30.20
C GLU A 677 -88.86 -0.68 -30.93
N ALA A 678 -87.96 -1.47 -30.35
CA ALA A 678 -87.59 -2.81 -30.85
C ALA A 678 -88.58 -3.94 -30.46
N GLY A 679 -89.74 -3.63 -29.88
CA GLY A 679 -90.81 -4.60 -29.62
C GLY A 679 -90.54 -5.58 -28.46
N ALA A 680 -89.56 -5.32 -27.60
CA ALA A 680 -89.24 -6.19 -26.47
C ALA A 680 -90.13 -5.90 -25.24
N THR A 681 -90.60 -6.95 -24.56
CA THR A 681 -91.44 -6.83 -23.35
C THR A 681 -90.72 -6.11 -22.21
N ALA A 682 -91.45 -5.22 -21.52
CA ALA A 682 -90.96 -4.27 -20.51
C ALA A 682 -90.41 -4.87 -19.19
N ALA A 683 -90.07 -6.16 -19.15
CA ALA A 683 -89.61 -6.88 -17.96
C ALA A 683 -88.08 -7.09 -17.90
N ALA A 684 -87.30 -6.58 -18.88
CA ALA A 684 -85.87 -6.87 -19.05
C ALA A 684 -84.96 -5.62 -19.00
N VAL A 685 -85.36 -4.62 -18.21
CA VAL A 685 -84.52 -3.48 -17.79
C VAL A 685 -84.75 -3.29 -16.28
N PRO A 686 -83.73 -3.40 -15.41
CA PRO A 686 -83.89 -3.10 -14.00
C PRO A 686 -84.27 -1.62 -13.84
N PRO A 687 -85.27 -1.26 -13.01
CA PRO A 687 -85.77 0.11 -12.87
C PRO A 687 -84.85 1.02 -12.03
N THR A 688 -83.66 0.54 -11.65
CA THR A 688 -82.81 1.16 -10.63
C THR A 688 -81.47 1.56 -11.25
N LEU A 689 -81.01 2.78 -10.92
CA LEU A 689 -79.67 3.27 -11.24
C LEU A 689 -78.61 2.31 -10.64
N PRO A 690 -77.59 1.85 -11.40
CA PRO A 690 -76.52 1.06 -10.80
C PRO A 690 -75.79 1.89 -9.75
N GLN A 691 -75.42 1.27 -8.64
CA GLN A 691 -74.53 1.89 -7.66
C GLN A 691 -73.11 2.01 -8.26
N ILE A 692 -72.26 2.83 -7.63
CA ILE A 692 -70.88 3.05 -8.07
C ILE A 692 -69.97 2.74 -6.90
N SER A 693 -68.91 1.96 -7.10
CA SER A 693 -67.96 1.66 -6.03
C SER A 693 -67.11 2.87 -5.65
N LYS A 694 -66.53 2.87 -4.45
CA LYS A 694 -65.60 3.89 -3.97
C LYS A 694 -64.41 4.04 -4.94
N GLY A 695 -63.81 2.92 -5.35
CA GLY A 695 -62.73 2.92 -6.34
C GLY A 695 -63.16 3.49 -7.70
N ALA A 696 -64.37 3.16 -8.16
CA ALA A 696 -64.94 3.73 -9.38
C ALA A 696 -65.12 5.25 -9.27
N MET A 697 -65.67 5.75 -8.16
CA MET A 697 -65.86 7.18 -7.92
C MET A 697 -64.51 7.92 -7.77
N SER A 698 -63.56 7.39 -7.00
CA SER A 698 -62.21 7.96 -6.89
C SER A 698 -61.54 8.04 -8.25
N LYS A 699 -61.61 6.97 -9.06
CA LYS A 699 -61.09 6.95 -10.43
C LYS A 699 -61.72 8.02 -11.35
N LEU A 700 -63.01 8.30 -11.19
CA LEU A 700 -63.69 9.40 -11.91
C LEU A 700 -63.26 10.80 -11.40
N MET A 701 -63.02 10.97 -10.10
CA MET A 701 -62.62 12.25 -9.51
C MET A 701 -61.13 12.57 -9.73
N GLU A 702 -60.26 11.56 -9.69
CA GLU A 702 -58.82 11.74 -9.89
C GLU A 702 -58.49 12.15 -11.32
N TYR A 703 -59.18 11.58 -12.32
CA TYR A 703 -58.95 11.90 -13.73
C TYR A 703 -59.26 13.36 -14.07
N ASP A 704 -58.46 13.96 -14.95
CA ASP A 704 -58.52 15.39 -15.29
C ASP A 704 -59.45 15.72 -16.47
N TRP A 705 -60.04 14.71 -17.11
CA TRP A 705 -61.05 14.85 -18.18
C TRP A 705 -60.64 15.82 -19.30
N PRO A 706 -59.60 15.52 -20.09
CA PRO A 706 -59.18 16.36 -21.23
C PRO A 706 -60.29 16.60 -22.27
N GLY A 707 -61.20 15.64 -22.48
CA GLY A 707 -62.41 15.82 -23.29
C GLY A 707 -63.64 16.29 -22.49
N ASN A 708 -63.43 16.71 -21.25
CA ASN A 708 -64.41 17.34 -20.36
C ASN A 708 -65.71 16.53 -20.22
N VAL A 709 -66.88 17.21 -20.23
CA VAL A 709 -68.19 16.59 -20.00
C VAL A 709 -68.57 15.62 -21.13
N ARG A 710 -68.08 15.86 -22.36
CA ARG A 710 -68.27 14.96 -23.51
C ARG A 710 -67.53 13.63 -23.31
N GLU A 711 -66.32 13.65 -22.78
CA GLU A 711 -65.58 12.43 -22.41
C GLU A 711 -66.28 11.70 -21.25
N LEU A 712 -66.66 12.41 -20.18
CA LEU A 712 -67.39 11.82 -19.05
C LEU A 712 -68.67 11.08 -19.49
N LYS A 713 -69.51 11.72 -20.31
CA LYS A 713 -70.72 11.10 -20.87
C LYS A 713 -70.41 9.83 -21.67
N ASN A 714 -69.38 9.88 -22.53
CA ASN A 714 -68.98 8.73 -23.35
C ASN A 714 -68.42 7.57 -22.51
N THR A 715 -67.58 7.87 -21.51
CA THR A 715 -67.03 6.87 -20.59
C THR A 715 -68.12 6.21 -19.75
N LEU A 716 -69.07 6.97 -19.21
CA LEU A 716 -70.16 6.41 -18.41
C LEU A 716 -71.16 5.60 -19.25
N THR A 717 -71.48 6.06 -20.46
CA THR A 717 -72.33 5.30 -21.40
C THR A 717 -71.67 3.97 -21.79
N ARG A 718 -70.35 3.96 -21.95
CA ARG A 718 -69.55 2.75 -22.18
C ARG A 718 -69.55 1.82 -20.97
N ALA A 719 -69.25 2.34 -19.77
CA ALA A 719 -69.25 1.56 -18.53
C ALA A 719 -70.62 0.90 -18.26
N LEU A 720 -71.73 1.61 -18.49
CA LEU A 720 -73.09 1.08 -18.39
C LEU A 720 -73.42 -0.02 -19.43
N THR A 721 -72.63 -0.13 -20.51
CA THR A 721 -72.76 -1.20 -21.50
C THR A 721 -72.14 -2.51 -21.01
N PHE A 722 -71.06 -2.43 -20.23
CA PHE A 722 -70.34 -3.58 -19.67
C PHE A 722 -70.71 -3.92 -18.21
N CYS A 723 -71.54 -3.10 -17.56
CA CYS A 723 -71.98 -3.30 -16.17
C CYS A 723 -72.83 -4.58 -16.01
N GLU A 724 -72.27 -5.57 -15.32
CA GLU A 724 -72.95 -6.77 -14.85
C GLU A 724 -73.07 -6.74 -13.31
N GLY A 725 -74.28 -6.97 -12.77
CA GLY A 725 -74.48 -7.08 -11.32
C GLY A 725 -74.91 -5.81 -10.56
N GLY A 726 -75.11 -4.67 -11.22
CA GLY A 726 -75.78 -3.50 -10.63
C GLY A 726 -74.91 -2.59 -9.76
N ILE A 727 -73.59 -2.87 -9.66
CA ILE A 727 -72.58 -1.94 -9.15
C ILE A 727 -71.52 -1.75 -10.24
N LEU A 728 -71.17 -0.50 -10.53
CA LEU A 728 -70.05 -0.13 -11.40
C LEU A 728 -68.74 -0.14 -10.59
N PHE A 729 -67.80 -0.99 -10.96
CA PHE A 729 -66.48 -1.09 -10.37
C PHE A 729 -65.44 -0.25 -11.12
N ALA A 730 -64.27 -0.03 -10.50
CA ALA A 730 -63.18 0.74 -11.10
C ALA A 730 -62.65 0.10 -12.40
N GLU A 731 -62.87 -1.21 -12.58
CA GLU A 731 -62.50 -2.01 -13.74
C GLU A 731 -63.37 -1.66 -14.97
N ASP A 732 -64.67 -1.37 -14.77
CA ASP A 732 -65.62 -1.03 -15.83
C ASP A 732 -65.38 0.36 -16.44
N ILE A 733 -64.68 1.23 -15.70
CA ILE A 733 -64.41 2.62 -16.08
C ILE A 733 -63.12 2.68 -16.90
N GLN A 734 -63.29 2.64 -18.21
CA GLN A 734 -62.21 2.81 -19.19
C GLN A 734 -61.90 4.31 -19.38
N LEU A 735 -60.76 4.76 -18.84
CA LEU A 735 -60.26 6.13 -18.99
C LEU A 735 -59.22 6.20 -20.11
N GLY A 736 -59.25 7.30 -20.88
CA GLY A 736 -58.37 7.53 -22.01
C GLY A 736 -58.76 6.74 -23.26
N HIS A 737 -58.80 7.41 -24.42
CA HIS A 737 -58.72 6.71 -25.70
C HIS A 737 -57.26 6.30 -25.93
N ALA A 738 -57.00 4.99 -25.92
CA ALA A 738 -55.82 4.44 -26.54
C ALA A 738 -55.88 4.71 -28.05
N VAL A 739 -55.33 5.84 -28.48
CA VAL A 739 -54.90 6.02 -29.87
C VAL A 739 -53.76 5.04 -30.08
N GLN A 740 -54.08 3.88 -30.64
CA GLN A 740 -53.09 2.95 -31.16
C GLN A 740 -52.46 3.56 -32.41
N SER A 741 -51.52 4.49 -32.20
CA SER A 741 -50.56 4.89 -33.22
C SER A 741 -49.76 3.64 -33.58
N GLN A 742 -49.93 3.17 -34.82
CA GLN A 742 -49.18 2.03 -35.33
C GLN A 742 -47.70 2.40 -35.47
N ASN A 743 -46.85 1.63 -34.80
CA ASN A 743 -45.42 1.43 -35.01
C ASN A 743 -44.68 2.38 -35.98
N GLU A 744 -43.83 3.24 -35.43
CA GLU A 744 -42.40 3.16 -35.77
C GLU A 744 -41.65 2.66 -34.52
N ALA A 745 -40.96 1.53 -34.66
CA ALA A 745 -40.16 0.93 -33.59
C ALA A 745 -38.67 1.02 -33.95
N PRO A 746 -37.80 1.21 -32.96
CA PRO A 746 -36.57 0.41 -32.89
C PRO A 746 -36.68 -0.70 -31.84
N GLN A 747 -36.03 -1.83 -32.11
CA GLN A 747 -36.30 -3.12 -31.46
C GLN A 747 -35.32 -3.47 -30.32
N SER A 748 -35.88 -4.02 -29.24
CA SER A 748 -35.28 -4.98 -28.30
C SER A 748 -36.46 -5.62 -27.53
N GLU A 749 -36.61 -6.93 -27.33
CA GLU A 749 -35.81 -8.13 -27.63
C GLU A 749 -36.72 -9.35 -27.86
N THR A 750 -36.19 -10.39 -28.53
CA THR A 750 -36.63 -11.83 -28.54
C THR A 750 -38.09 -12.24 -28.88
N PRO A 751 -38.29 -13.17 -29.84
CA PRO A 751 -39.53 -13.93 -29.99
C PRO A 751 -39.49 -15.34 -29.35
N SER A 752 -40.67 -15.75 -28.90
CA SER A 752 -41.08 -17.05 -28.32
C SER A 752 -40.78 -18.30 -29.17
N ALA A 753 -40.82 -19.47 -28.51
CA ALA A 753 -40.85 -20.79 -29.14
C ALA A 753 -42.26 -21.19 -29.66
N ALA A 754 -42.29 -22.11 -30.66
CA ALA A 754 -42.97 -23.43 -30.63
C ALA A 754 -43.66 -23.89 -31.96
N GLY A 755 -43.31 -25.10 -32.44
CA GLY A 755 -44.09 -25.98 -33.34
C GLY A 755 -44.19 -25.60 -34.83
N GLN A 756 -44.21 -26.49 -35.84
CA GLN A 756 -44.04 -27.96 -35.96
C GLN A 756 -43.45 -28.23 -37.38
N GLU A 757 -43.14 -29.43 -37.92
CA GLU A 757 -43.14 -30.83 -37.47
C GLU A 757 -42.13 -31.64 -38.34
N SER A 758 -41.47 -32.69 -37.81
CA SER A 758 -41.22 -33.96 -38.54
C SER A 758 -40.45 -35.03 -37.73
N ARG A 759 -41.15 -36.13 -37.40
CA ARG A 759 -40.72 -37.55 -37.48
C ARG A 759 -39.40 -38.04 -36.84
N ASN A 760 -39.54 -38.67 -35.67
CA ASN A 760 -39.39 -40.13 -35.38
C ASN A 760 -39.03 -40.33 -33.89
N LEU A 761 -39.77 -41.13 -33.11
CA LEU A 761 -39.53 -42.57 -32.86
C LEU A 761 -38.03 -42.87 -32.57
N GLN A 762 -37.63 -43.41 -31.41
CA GLN A 762 -38.33 -44.39 -30.57
C GLN A 762 -37.89 -44.39 -29.08
N ASP A 763 -38.79 -44.93 -28.25
CA ASP A 763 -38.60 -45.71 -27.01
C ASP A 763 -37.91 -45.11 -25.77
N ALA A 764 -38.64 -45.26 -24.65
CA ALA A 764 -38.20 -45.14 -23.26
C ALA A 764 -38.30 -46.56 -22.61
N PRO A 765 -38.19 -46.78 -21.28
CA PRO A 765 -37.78 -45.88 -20.20
C PRO A 765 -36.77 -46.54 -19.23
N CYS A 766 -36.65 -45.96 -18.02
CA CYS A 766 -36.22 -46.61 -16.76
C CYS A 766 -34.72 -46.84 -16.52
N ASP A 767 -34.23 -46.81 -15.27
CA ASP A 767 -34.69 -46.16 -14.02
C ASP A 767 -33.54 -46.28 -12.99
N GLN A 768 -33.49 -45.40 -11.98
CA GLN A 768 -32.60 -45.51 -10.79
C GLN A 768 -31.06 -45.47 -11.10
N GLY A 769 -30.17 -45.11 -10.18
CA GLY A 769 -30.36 -44.56 -8.83
C GLY A 769 -29.07 -44.67 -8.01
N PHE A 770 -28.60 -43.52 -7.49
CA PHE A 770 -27.68 -43.36 -6.35
C PHE A 770 -26.21 -43.85 -6.39
N CYS A 771 -25.41 -43.12 -5.58
CA CYS A 771 -24.20 -43.53 -4.87
C CYS A 771 -22.83 -43.64 -5.60
N SER A 772 -22.06 -42.56 -5.41
CA SER A 772 -20.92 -42.53 -4.45
C SER A 772 -19.46 -42.58 -4.95
N ALA A 773 -18.60 -41.95 -4.12
CA ALA A 773 -17.16 -42.15 -3.95
C ALA A 773 -16.18 -41.70 -5.06
N ALA A 774 -15.55 -40.55 -4.81
CA ALA A 774 -14.09 -40.38 -4.97
C ALA A 774 -13.36 -41.14 -3.82
N PRO A 775 -12.01 -41.27 -3.75
CA PRO A 775 -10.98 -40.61 -4.56
C PRO A 775 -9.80 -41.51 -5.03
N ALA A 776 -8.89 -40.95 -5.82
CA ALA A 776 -7.46 -41.31 -5.84
C ALA A 776 -6.62 -40.16 -6.46
N GLU A 777 -5.36 -40.04 -6.04
CA GLU A 777 -4.46 -38.92 -6.34
C GLU A 777 -3.44 -39.24 -7.47
N ASP A 778 -2.64 -38.23 -7.82
CA ASP A 778 -1.31 -38.29 -8.45
C ASP A 778 -1.11 -38.90 -9.85
N ALA A 779 -0.77 -38.03 -10.80
CA ALA A 779 0.35 -38.24 -11.72
C ALA A 779 0.91 -36.90 -12.24
N ALA A 780 2.21 -36.86 -12.53
CA ALA A 780 2.94 -35.65 -12.90
C ALA A 780 2.94 -35.33 -14.41
N ASN A 781 3.30 -34.08 -14.70
CA ASN A 781 3.88 -33.58 -15.97
C ASN A 781 5.11 -34.44 -16.40
N PRO A 782 5.66 -34.37 -17.65
CA PRO A 782 5.62 -33.23 -18.58
C PRO A 782 5.52 -33.58 -20.09
N ASP A 783 5.98 -32.64 -20.93
CA ASP A 783 6.17 -32.68 -22.41
C ASP A 783 4.89 -32.64 -23.26
N GLY A 784 4.80 -31.91 -24.38
CA GLY A 784 5.79 -31.10 -25.09
C GLY A 784 5.54 -31.18 -26.62
N LEU A 785 5.93 -30.14 -27.39
CA LEU A 785 5.81 -30.05 -28.88
C LEU A 785 4.36 -29.84 -29.39
N THR A 786 4.04 -29.11 -30.47
CA THR A 786 4.76 -28.34 -31.53
C THR A 786 3.99 -27.00 -31.77
N GLY A 787 4.56 -25.89 -32.24
CA GLY A 787 4.96 -25.59 -33.64
C GLY A 787 3.77 -25.08 -34.49
N ASN A 788 3.88 -24.15 -35.44
CA ASN A 788 5.02 -23.40 -36.00
C ASN A 788 4.50 -22.25 -36.93
N LEU A 789 5.39 -21.50 -37.61
CA LEU A 789 5.12 -20.50 -38.70
C LEU A 789 4.68 -19.08 -38.24
N ALA A 790 5.10 -17.95 -38.85
CA ALA A 790 6.19 -17.64 -39.78
C ALA A 790 6.55 -16.13 -39.73
N ALA A 791 7.63 -15.71 -40.39
CA ALA A 791 8.03 -14.30 -40.64
C ALA A 791 8.22 -14.11 -42.18
N PRO A 792 8.60 -12.92 -42.74
CA PRO A 792 8.78 -11.57 -42.19
C PRO A 792 8.09 -10.44 -43.04
N GLU A 793 8.55 -9.19 -42.89
CA GLU A 793 8.49 -8.02 -43.83
C GLU A 793 7.65 -6.75 -43.46
N GLN A 794 8.44 -5.69 -43.21
CA GLN A 794 8.38 -4.21 -43.40
C GLN A 794 7.30 -3.55 -44.32
N PRO A 795 7.19 -2.20 -44.41
CA PRO A 795 7.26 -1.14 -43.36
C PRO A 795 6.20 0.01 -43.54
N LEU A 796 6.30 1.05 -42.67
CA LEU A 796 5.78 2.43 -42.81
C LEU A 796 4.26 2.70 -42.82
N ALA A 797 3.72 3.24 -41.71
CA ALA A 797 3.03 4.54 -41.71
C ALA A 797 2.75 5.11 -40.29
N GLU A 798 2.66 6.43 -40.27
CA GLU A 798 2.44 7.45 -39.24
C GLU A 798 1.30 7.30 -38.20
N ALA A 799 1.45 8.11 -37.13
CA ALA A 799 0.41 8.88 -36.42
C ALA A 799 -0.47 8.27 -35.29
N ARG A 800 -0.34 8.91 -34.11
CA ARG A 800 -1.38 9.22 -33.09
C ARG A 800 -2.14 8.06 -32.41
N SER A 801 -1.85 7.81 -31.12
CA SER A 801 -2.74 8.18 -29.99
C SER A 801 -2.25 7.64 -28.62
N LEU A 802 -2.59 8.38 -27.55
CA LEU A 802 -2.55 8.02 -26.11
C LEU A 802 -3.81 7.18 -25.76
N PRO A 803 -3.96 6.49 -24.59
CA PRO A 803 -3.38 6.81 -23.26
C PRO A 803 -3.00 5.57 -22.38
N GLY A 804 -2.72 5.75 -21.08
CA GLY A 804 -2.97 4.64 -20.12
C GLY A 804 -2.10 4.39 -18.87
N GLN A 805 -1.78 5.43 -18.08
CA GLN A 805 -1.47 5.33 -16.63
C GLN A 805 -0.24 4.55 -16.08
N SER A 806 0.36 5.21 -15.08
CA SER A 806 0.86 4.68 -13.79
C SER A 806 2.38 4.56 -13.50
N GLN A 807 2.78 5.43 -12.56
CA GLN A 807 3.77 5.27 -11.46
C GLN A 807 5.30 5.31 -11.70
N ASP A 808 5.89 6.16 -10.84
CA ASP A 808 7.21 6.17 -10.22
C ASP A 808 8.49 6.32 -11.06
N ALA A 809 9.21 7.40 -10.76
CA ALA A 809 10.58 7.66 -11.17
C ALA A 809 11.56 6.75 -10.40
N PRO A 810 12.73 6.46 -11.00
CA PRO A 810 13.92 7.13 -10.45
C PRO A 810 14.95 7.52 -11.51
N ARG A 811 15.54 8.73 -11.43
CA ARG A 811 16.80 9.04 -12.14
C ARG A 811 17.78 9.92 -11.34
N GLN A 812 19.00 9.40 -11.30
CA GLN A 812 20.30 10.09 -11.25
C GLN A 812 20.30 11.35 -12.15
N SER A 813 20.75 12.52 -11.69
CA SER A 813 22.14 12.99 -11.48
C SER A 813 22.98 13.10 -12.76
N GLY A 814 23.37 14.33 -13.12
CA GLY A 814 24.12 14.72 -14.33
C GLY A 814 23.60 16.07 -14.85
N ALA A 815 23.95 17.22 -14.27
CA ALA A 815 25.24 17.91 -14.33
C ALA A 815 25.59 18.49 -15.72
N SER A 816 25.26 19.78 -15.93
CA SER A 816 26.08 20.76 -16.66
C SER A 816 25.48 22.17 -16.52
N ALA A 817 26.22 23.19 -16.94
CA ALA A 817 26.12 24.56 -16.42
C ALA A 817 25.44 25.57 -17.35
N GLN A 818 24.60 26.41 -16.73
CA GLN A 818 24.50 27.86 -16.92
C GLN A 818 24.03 28.45 -18.29
N PRO A 819 23.59 29.73 -18.30
CA PRO A 819 22.33 30.09 -18.96
C PRO A 819 22.52 30.97 -20.19
N ASP A 820 21.41 31.28 -20.85
CA ASP A 820 21.34 32.50 -21.66
C ASP A 820 20.01 33.26 -21.46
N GLU A 821 20.04 34.55 -21.80
CA GLU A 821 19.08 35.54 -21.33
C GLU A 821 17.78 35.63 -22.15
N SER A 822 16.70 36.08 -21.50
CA SER A 822 16.11 37.42 -21.76
C SER A 822 14.57 37.50 -21.82
N LEU A 823 14.08 38.64 -21.30
CA LEU A 823 12.86 39.36 -21.64
C LEU A 823 11.45 38.84 -21.22
N ASN A 824 10.86 39.68 -20.36
CA ASN A 824 9.45 40.11 -20.33
C ASN A 824 8.37 39.21 -19.72
N GLY A 825 7.85 39.67 -18.58
CA GLY A 825 6.54 40.32 -18.66
C GLY A 825 5.37 39.68 -17.92
N HIS A 826 5.32 39.86 -16.59
CA HIS A 826 4.08 40.08 -15.83
C HIS A 826 2.89 39.12 -16.08
N ALA A 827 2.91 37.97 -15.41
CA ALA A 827 1.69 37.27 -14.99
C ALA A 827 1.90 36.56 -13.64
N ALA A 828 0.81 36.38 -12.88
CA ALA A 828 0.73 35.58 -11.65
C ALA A 828 1.48 36.07 -10.38
N ALA A 829 1.16 37.28 -9.91
CA ALA A 829 1.23 37.59 -8.47
C ALA A 829 0.02 36.97 -7.72
N GLU A 830 -0.10 35.64 -7.70
CA GLU A 830 -1.20 34.95 -7.02
C GLU A 830 -1.00 34.91 -5.49
N LYS A 831 -1.57 35.94 -4.84
CA LYS A 831 -1.95 36.02 -3.41
C LYS A 831 -1.25 35.06 -2.45
N LEU A 832 -0.16 35.55 -1.83
CA LEU A 832 0.33 35.03 -0.55
C LEU A 832 -0.81 34.94 0.48
N ASN A 833 -0.80 33.86 1.27
CA ASN A 833 -1.86 33.59 2.24
C ASN A 833 -1.89 34.68 3.34
N ARG A 834 -3.07 35.09 3.83
CA ARG A 834 -3.22 36.25 4.76
C ARG A 834 -2.38 36.09 6.05
N ARG A 835 -2.17 34.85 6.51
CA ARG A 835 -1.28 34.52 7.63
C ARG A 835 0.19 34.81 7.33
N ILE A 836 0.67 34.45 6.13
CA ILE A 836 2.04 34.75 5.68
C ILE A 836 2.23 36.26 5.59
N MET A 837 1.27 37.00 5.00
CA MET A 837 1.35 38.45 4.91
C MET A 837 1.41 39.14 6.28
N ASN A 838 0.72 38.62 7.30
CA ASN A 838 0.78 39.14 8.67
C ASN A 838 2.14 38.85 9.36
N ALA A 839 2.72 37.67 9.14
CA ALA A 839 4.01 37.29 9.73
C ALA A 839 5.22 37.90 8.98
N TRP A 840 5.06 38.25 7.70
CA TRP A 840 6.15 38.68 6.82
C TRP A 840 6.97 39.87 7.34
N PRO A 841 6.40 40.97 7.88
CA PRO A 841 7.19 42.09 8.38
C PRO A 841 8.15 41.71 9.51
N ALA A 842 7.73 40.83 10.41
CA ALA A 842 8.56 40.34 11.51
C ALA A 842 9.69 39.41 11.01
N ILE A 843 9.39 38.56 10.02
CA ILE A 843 10.38 37.67 9.38
C ILE A 843 11.43 38.50 8.62
N ALA A 844 11.00 39.50 7.86
CA ALA A 844 11.86 40.43 7.14
C ALA A 844 12.79 41.21 8.08
N ALA A 845 12.26 41.75 9.18
CA ALA A 845 13.05 42.46 10.19
C ALA A 845 14.03 41.56 10.96
N ALA A 846 13.67 40.30 11.23
CA ALA A 846 14.54 39.34 11.90
C ALA A 846 15.65 38.76 11.01
N GLY A 847 15.56 38.92 9.68
CA GLY A 847 16.52 38.41 8.69
C GLY A 847 16.57 36.88 8.54
N SER A 848 16.13 36.12 9.54
CA SER A 848 15.91 34.67 9.44
C SER A 848 14.87 34.18 10.42
N VAL A 849 14.15 33.10 10.08
CA VAL A 849 13.12 32.49 10.92
C VAL A 849 13.25 30.96 10.97
N SER A 850 13.10 30.36 12.15
CA SER A 850 12.94 28.90 12.29
C SER A 850 11.47 28.47 12.17
N ARG A 851 11.22 27.16 12.03
CA ARG A 851 9.84 26.64 11.94
C ARG A 851 9.01 26.92 13.20
N GLN A 852 9.64 26.87 14.39
CA GLN A 852 9.01 27.19 15.67
C GLN A 852 8.72 28.69 15.78
N GLU A 853 9.67 29.54 15.38
CA GLU A 853 9.49 31.00 15.38
C GLU A 853 8.35 31.43 14.45
N TYR A 854 8.27 30.86 13.23
CA TYR A 854 7.15 31.13 12.32
C TYR A 854 5.80 30.70 12.91
N GLN A 855 5.75 29.55 13.59
CA GLN A 855 4.55 29.07 14.26
C GLN A 855 4.07 30.05 15.36
N MET A 856 5.00 30.67 16.09
CA MET A 856 4.68 31.70 17.08
C MET A 856 4.21 33.02 16.43
N LEU A 857 4.83 33.43 15.31
CA LEU A 857 4.47 34.67 14.59
C LEU A 857 3.14 34.59 13.84
N ALA A 858 2.80 33.42 13.26
CA ALA A 858 1.56 33.22 12.50
C ALA A 858 0.35 32.77 13.35
N GLY A 859 0.53 32.62 14.67
CA GLY A 859 -0.50 32.27 15.65
C GLY A 859 -0.40 30.82 16.15
N LYS A 860 -0.52 30.62 17.48
CA LYS A 860 -0.27 29.32 18.15
C LYS A 860 -1.15 28.16 17.66
N ASP A 861 -2.27 28.44 17.00
CA ASP A 861 -3.21 27.44 16.50
C ASP A 861 -2.80 26.82 15.15
N ILE A 862 -1.77 27.33 14.46
CA ILE A 862 -1.29 26.69 13.23
C ILE A 862 -0.42 25.47 13.51
N SER A 863 -0.66 24.39 12.77
CA SER A 863 0.13 23.16 12.91
C SER A 863 1.55 23.33 12.37
N MET A 864 2.50 22.55 12.90
CA MET A 864 3.88 22.50 12.39
C MET A 864 3.97 22.13 10.89
N ARG A 865 3.02 21.34 10.37
CA ARG A 865 2.94 21.02 8.93
C ARG A 865 2.51 22.24 8.12
N THR A 866 1.58 23.04 8.64
CA THR A 866 1.13 24.31 8.03
C THR A 866 2.25 25.34 8.04
N ALA A 867 2.96 25.51 9.17
CA ALA A 867 4.14 26.36 9.26
C ALA A 867 5.24 25.96 8.25
N GLN A 868 5.49 24.65 8.09
CA GLN A 868 6.45 24.17 7.09
C GLN A 868 5.97 24.46 5.65
N TYR A 869 4.68 24.30 5.36
CA TYR A 869 4.11 24.58 4.04
C TYR A 869 4.20 26.08 3.68
N ASP A 870 3.80 26.96 4.59
CA ASP A 870 3.90 28.42 4.44
C ASP A 870 5.36 28.86 4.21
N LEU A 871 6.32 28.31 4.97
CA LEU A 871 7.75 28.57 4.77
C LEU A 871 8.29 27.99 3.46
N GLN A 872 7.76 26.85 2.98
CA GLN A 872 8.08 26.35 1.65
C GLN A 872 7.50 27.22 0.54
N LEU A 873 6.33 27.82 0.73
CA LEU A 873 5.75 28.79 -0.20
C LEU A 873 6.63 30.05 -0.29
N LEU A 874 7.12 30.57 0.84
CA LEU A 874 8.10 31.67 0.86
C LEU A 874 9.42 31.32 0.14
N VAL A 875 9.85 30.06 0.16
CA VAL A 875 11.02 29.58 -0.63
C VAL A 875 10.69 29.49 -2.12
N GLN A 876 9.51 28.96 -2.49
CA GLN A 876 9.07 28.89 -3.89
C GLN A 876 8.89 30.27 -4.52
N GLN A 877 8.42 31.24 -3.74
CA GLN A 877 8.29 32.65 -4.14
C GLN A 877 9.64 33.42 -4.10
N GLY A 878 10.75 32.75 -3.78
CA GLY A 878 12.10 33.36 -3.79
C GLY A 878 12.35 34.42 -2.70
N LEU A 879 11.49 34.49 -1.68
CA LEU A 879 11.56 35.49 -0.61
C LEU A 879 12.51 35.09 0.53
N VAL A 880 12.66 33.79 0.78
CA VAL A 880 13.59 33.23 1.76
C VAL A 880 14.35 32.04 1.17
N ARG A 881 15.61 31.84 1.59
CA ARG A 881 16.39 30.63 1.29
C ARG A 881 16.49 29.74 2.52
N LYS A 882 16.49 28.43 2.31
CA LYS A 882 16.64 27.44 3.39
C LYS A 882 18.14 27.21 3.67
N GLU A 883 18.54 27.37 4.93
CA GLU A 883 19.89 27.04 5.41
C GLU A 883 19.82 25.99 6.52
N GLY A 884 20.83 25.11 6.57
CA GLY A 884 20.90 24.00 7.52
C GLY A 884 19.99 22.80 7.20
N ARG A 885 20.09 21.76 8.03
CA ARG A 885 19.30 20.52 7.97
C ARG A 885 18.84 20.11 9.38
N GLY A 886 17.74 19.37 9.47
CA GLY A 886 17.20 18.89 10.76
C GLY A 886 16.64 20.02 11.64
N PRO A 887 16.76 19.94 12.98
CA PRO A 887 16.19 20.94 13.90
C PRO A 887 16.88 22.30 13.83
N ALA A 888 18.14 22.36 13.34
CA ALA A 888 18.88 23.61 13.14
C ALA A 888 18.51 24.34 11.82
N GLN A 889 17.50 23.90 11.09
CA GLN A 889 17.12 24.49 9.81
C GLN A 889 16.44 25.85 9.99
N ARG A 890 17.04 26.91 9.43
CA ARG A 890 16.47 28.27 9.36
C ARG A 890 16.09 28.64 7.92
N TYR A 891 15.21 29.63 7.80
CA TYR A 891 14.82 30.25 6.54
C TYR A 891 15.31 31.70 6.57
N VAL A 892 16.35 32.00 5.81
CA VAL A 892 17.04 33.30 5.79
C VAL A 892 16.42 34.15 4.69
N VAL A 893 16.06 35.39 4.99
CA VAL A 893 15.45 36.32 4.05
C VAL A 893 16.47 36.70 2.98
N ILE A 894 16.07 36.60 1.71
CA ILE A 894 16.94 36.94 0.58
C ILE A 894 16.86 38.44 0.36
N GLY A 895 17.77 39.20 0.99
CA GLY A 895 17.89 40.62 0.73
C GLY A 895 18.34 40.89 -0.70
N LYS A 896 17.50 41.54 -1.50
CA LYS A 896 17.97 42.37 -2.63
C LYS A 896 18.19 43.80 -2.10
N GLY A 897 19.21 44.47 -2.63
CA GLY A 897 19.44 45.88 -2.33
C GLY A 897 18.38 46.78 -2.97
N ARG A 898 18.02 47.84 -2.23
CA ARG A 898 16.90 48.78 -2.43
C ARG A 898 15.53 48.21 -2.10
#